data_AF-A0A495SES9-F1
#
_entry.id   AF-A0A495SES9-F1
#
_cell.length_a   1.000
_cell.length_b   1.000
_cell.length_c   1.000
_cell.angle_alpha   90.00
_cell.angle_beta   90.00
_cell.angle_gamma   90.00
#
_symmetry.space_group_name_H-M   'P 1'
#
loop_
_entity.id
_entity.type
_entity.pdbx_description
1 polymer ?
#
loop_
_entity_poly.entity_id
_entity_poly.type
_entity_poly.pdbx_seq_one_letter_code
_entity_poly.pdbx_strand_id
1 'polypeptide(L)'
;MQNISLSKFSINIIFSLIFLLTVVSVTAQTPSGFNLVAYEGFDYTSGTSLLNANGGAGWSGSWVKTYNQEYLKISATGFTYSGLTTSGLKADFDATCYGGTCNQIAAIGRSFPLQDRGVVYFQFISVFEANGGFGTPTIRLYNGAVLTGVIGAQSGSLMSICSPSANLSSSSASLSAQNMVIVRIDYNLNKTDMWVNPNLSTFNYSNPPISDASATSFAPAFDKLDINIRSGSIDEISIFAQPTTAPTNISGTASVCAGTSTTLTSSGGSTGTDGVDVWYEGACGGDAFYQGFNTQPTVTYQTTVNSNLNGILNVTTTSVDPEIEMYNLGSFDPTVYKYINFRYRVVSGTAGEAQMFFLNSTDVTATGSKYLNKTLVSDNQWHTVSVDMSTHALWATGGNITGIRYDYATLSGATLDLDFIELSSAPIIGTGSSITVAPTATTTYYANRKGYNVNTSCISQAVAVNVLPVPSFTTQAGAIVVINTDVTYTTQSGQTNYIWTIPGVINTDYTITSGGTSSDNTLVLKWLTNGSKIVSINYSNTNNCTGAIATSSNSVIARNNGISINGSKISNPAVSIDSNGKIGSGKSISSYGELMDSPLPPPKVVGDTYQGGTIFYLSAPGSDGIQHGLIRTGIYASNVSYNTVISTTIPNANTAVLNGYSDWRLPNFTEAQKICQTGAGFGMMMSSTPNGANIDIVWDNSCVVSNITKTYAAANFKVVLVRSF
;
A
#
# COMPACT_ATOMS: atom_id res chain seq x y z
N MET A 1 4.89 -98.36 -13.23
CA MET A 1 4.55 -98.34 -14.67
C MET A 1 3.38 -97.39 -14.88
N GLN A 2 3.66 -96.17 -15.35
CA GLN A 2 2.96 -95.56 -16.48
C GLN A 2 3.58 -94.17 -16.73
N ASN A 3 4.11 -94.02 -17.94
CA ASN A 3 4.65 -92.80 -18.49
C ASN A 3 3.50 -91.85 -18.84
N ILE A 4 3.62 -90.57 -18.47
CA ILE A 4 3.07 -89.46 -19.25
C ILE A 4 4.18 -88.43 -19.42
N SER A 5 4.46 -88.08 -20.67
CA SER A 5 5.50 -87.17 -21.12
C SER A 5 5.16 -85.71 -20.78
N LEU A 6 6.10 -85.00 -20.16
CA LEU A 6 6.10 -83.54 -20.13
C LEU A 6 7.05 -83.02 -21.23
N SER A 7 6.46 -82.23 -22.12
CA SER A 7 7.12 -81.55 -23.23
C SER A 7 8.22 -80.61 -22.75
N LYS A 8 9.34 -80.65 -23.46
CA LYS A 8 10.51 -79.77 -23.33
C LYS A 8 10.10 -78.30 -23.38
N PHE A 9 10.36 -77.56 -22.30
CA PHE A 9 10.56 -76.12 -22.36
C PHE A 9 12.05 -75.84 -22.16
N SER A 10 12.72 -75.48 -23.25
CA SER A 10 14.12 -75.06 -23.23
C SER A 10 14.23 -73.70 -22.58
N ILE A 11 14.73 -73.65 -21.35
CA ILE A 11 15.15 -72.40 -20.70
C ILE A 11 16.51 -72.02 -21.31
N ASN A 12 16.50 -71.13 -22.30
CA ASN A 12 17.70 -70.42 -22.73
C ASN A 12 18.04 -69.40 -21.64
N ILE A 13 18.97 -69.75 -20.75
CA ILE A 13 19.61 -68.79 -19.85
C ILE A 13 20.58 -67.97 -20.70
N ILE A 14 20.11 -66.81 -21.19
CA ILE A 14 20.98 -65.77 -21.71
C ILE A 14 21.69 -65.17 -20.49
N PHE A 15 22.96 -65.53 -20.29
CA PHE A 15 23.86 -64.78 -19.43
C PHE A 15 24.10 -63.42 -20.09
N SER A 16 23.20 -62.46 -19.84
CA SER A 16 23.48 -61.04 -20.09
C SER A 16 24.53 -60.62 -19.08
N LEU A 17 25.79 -60.63 -19.51
CA LEU A 17 26.89 -60.01 -18.81
C LEU A 17 26.58 -58.50 -18.76
N ILE A 18 25.90 -58.06 -17.70
CA ILE A 18 25.74 -56.63 -17.38
C ILE A 18 27.16 -56.15 -17.07
N PHE A 19 27.80 -55.56 -18.07
CA PHE A 19 28.98 -54.74 -17.85
C PHE A 19 28.49 -53.56 -17.02
N LEU A 20 28.63 -53.67 -15.70
CA LEU A 20 28.45 -52.55 -14.80
C LEU A 20 29.58 -51.58 -15.13
N LEU A 21 29.33 -50.72 -16.11
CA LEU A 21 30.17 -49.57 -16.40
C LEU A 21 30.04 -48.69 -15.15
N THR A 22 30.92 -48.89 -14.18
CA THR A 22 31.17 -47.89 -13.15
C THR A 22 31.69 -46.67 -13.88
N VAL A 23 30.80 -45.76 -14.25
CA VAL A 23 31.17 -44.40 -14.58
C VAL A 23 31.81 -43.88 -13.31
N VAL A 24 33.14 -43.87 -13.27
CA VAL A 24 33.89 -43.13 -12.26
C VAL A 24 33.57 -41.67 -12.58
N SER A 25 32.50 -41.15 -11.98
CA SER A 25 32.20 -39.73 -12.01
C SER A 25 33.34 -39.04 -11.28
N VAL A 26 34.27 -38.48 -12.05
CA VAL A 26 35.37 -37.65 -11.57
C VAL A 26 34.77 -36.50 -10.77
N THR A 27 35.04 -36.47 -9.47
CA THR A 27 34.50 -35.42 -8.60
C THR A 27 35.36 -34.17 -8.74
N ALA A 28 34.88 -33.20 -9.49
CA ALA A 28 35.30 -31.81 -9.33
C ALA A 28 35.24 -31.45 -7.84
N GLN A 29 36.31 -30.89 -7.27
CA GLN A 29 36.31 -30.43 -5.87
C GLN A 29 35.45 -29.17 -5.74
N THR A 30 34.13 -29.38 -5.64
CA THR A 30 33.18 -28.30 -5.36
C THR A 30 33.24 -27.98 -3.88
N PRO A 31 33.48 -26.71 -3.48
CA PRO A 31 33.50 -26.34 -2.07
C PRO A 31 32.17 -26.68 -1.38
N SER A 32 32.24 -27.07 -0.11
CA SER A 32 31.05 -27.36 0.69
C SER A 32 30.12 -26.14 0.72
N GLY A 33 28.83 -26.36 0.49
CA GLY A 33 27.82 -25.31 0.42
C GLY A 33 27.74 -24.58 -0.93
N PHE A 34 28.37 -25.10 -1.99
CA PHE A 34 28.26 -24.60 -3.36
C PHE A 34 27.75 -25.69 -4.31
N ASN A 35 27.07 -25.28 -5.39
CA ASN A 35 26.63 -26.15 -6.46
C ASN A 35 27.60 -26.06 -7.63
N LEU A 36 27.98 -27.21 -8.20
CA LEU A 36 28.77 -27.25 -9.42
C LEU A 36 27.93 -26.75 -10.59
N VAL A 37 28.45 -25.75 -11.31
CA VAL A 37 27.86 -25.25 -12.57
C VAL A 37 28.51 -25.96 -13.75
N ALA A 38 29.85 -25.95 -13.81
CA ALA A 38 30.62 -26.64 -14.85
C ALA A 38 31.99 -27.05 -14.34
N TYR A 39 32.53 -28.15 -14.87
CA TYR A 39 33.87 -28.65 -14.58
C TYR A 39 34.55 -29.20 -15.83
N GLU A 40 35.81 -28.86 -16.03
CA GLU A 40 36.71 -29.44 -17.02
C GLU A 40 38.08 -29.73 -16.39
N GLY A 41 38.39 -31.02 -16.23
CA GLY A 41 39.71 -31.52 -15.85
C GLY A 41 40.55 -32.02 -17.04
N PHE A 42 40.09 -31.79 -18.27
CA PHE A 42 40.81 -32.17 -19.50
C PHE A 42 41.19 -33.67 -19.58
N ASP A 43 40.28 -34.55 -19.15
CA ASP A 43 40.43 -36.01 -19.24
C ASP A 43 40.19 -36.50 -20.67
N TYR A 44 41.19 -36.26 -21.51
CA TYR A 44 41.20 -36.56 -22.93
C TYR A 44 42.50 -37.27 -23.32
N THR A 45 42.55 -37.83 -24.52
CA THR A 45 43.76 -38.48 -25.02
C THR A 45 44.87 -37.45 -25.28
N SER A 46 46.05 -37.68 -24.70
CA SER A 46 47.23 -36.83 -24.91
C SER A 46 47.55 -36.61 -26.39
N GLY A 47 47.97 -35.39 -26.73
CA GLY A 47 48.36 -34.98 -28.08
C GLY A 47 47.19 -34.65 -29.01
N THR A 48 45.94 -34.86 -28.59
CA THR A 48 44.75 -34.55 -29.41
C THR A 48 44.34 -33.09 -29.29
N SER A 49 43.74 -32.54 -30.36
CA SER A 49 43.15 -31.20 -30.33
C SER A 49 41.90 -31.19 -29.46
N LEU A 50 41.67 -30.09 -28.75
CA LEU A 50 40.42 -29.87 -28.03
C LEU A 50 39.24 -29.54 -28.95
N LEU A 51 39.45 -29.20 -30.23
CA LEU A 51 38.34 -28.88 -31.12
C LEU A 51 37.37 -30.07 -31.23
N ASN A 52 36.08 -29.82 -30.96
CA ASN A 52 35.00 -30.80 -30.90
C ASN A 52 35.10 -31.85 -29.78
N ALA A 53 36.07 -31.71 -28.87
CA ALA A 53 36.18 -32.60 -27.71
C ALA A 53 34.99 -32.38 -26.75
N ASN A 54 34.54 -33.47 -26.13
CA ASN A 54 33.46 -33.50 -25.15
C ASN A 54 33.91 -34.29 -23.92
N GLY A 55 33.82 -33.67 -22.76
CA GLY A 55 34.19 -34.23 -21.46
C GLY A 55 33.78 -33.29 -20.34
N GLY A 56 34.15 -33.62 -19.11
CA GLY A 56 33.78 -32.84 -17.93
C GLY A 56 32.28 -32.92 -17.58
N ALA A 57 31.80 -31.94 -16.83
CA ALA A 57 30.40 -31.86 -16.37
C ALA A 57 29.84 -30.43 -16.54
N GLY A 58 28.51 -30.31 -16.74
CA GLY A 58 27.80 -29.03 -16.74
C GLY A 58 27.90 -28.18 -18.02
N TRP A 59 28.63 -28.65 -19.05
CA TRP A 59 28.75 -27.95 -20.33
C TRP A 59 27.56 -28.22 -21.26
N SER A 60 27.14 -27.20 -22.01
CA SER A 60 26.02 -27.27 -22.95
C SER A 60 26.39 -27.84 -24.33
N GLY A 61 27.67 -28.15 -24.57
CA GLY A 61 28.14 -28.68 -25.84
C GLY A 61 29.63 -28.98 -25.83
N SER A 62 30.18 -29.30 -27.01
CA SER A 62 31.61 -29.54 -27.21
C SER A 62 32.41 -28.25 -27.22
N TRP A 63 33.71 -28.38 -27.07
CA TRP A 63 34.64 -27.29 -27.37
C TRP A 63 34.52 -26.85 -28.83
N VAL A 64 34.40 -25.54 -29.06
CA VAL A 64 34.22 -24.94 -30.39
C VAL A 64 35.31 -23.94 -30.72
N LYS A 65 35.59 -23.79 -32.01
CA LYS A 65 36.46 -22.74 -32.53
C LYS A 65 35.88 -21.36 -32.22
N THR A 66 36.71 -20.45 -31.71
CA THR A 66 36.32 -19.06 -31.44
C THR A 66 37.15 -18.05 -32.23
N TYR A 67 38.34 -18.44 -32.71
CA TYR A 67 39.20 -17.58 -33.52
C TYR A 67 40.19 -18.41 -34.36
N ASN A 68 40.48 -17.95 -35.59
CA ASN A 68 41.42 -18.55 -36.57
C ASN A 68 41.43 -20.10 -36.58
N GLN A 69 42.53 -20.77 -36.94
CA GLN A 69 42.59 -22.24 -37.04
C GLN A 69 43.70 -22.85 -36.18
N GLU A 70 43.97 -22.21 -35.07
CA GLU A 70 44.95 -22.65 -34.08
C GLU A 70 44.20 -22.83 -32.76
N TYR A 71 44.34 -23.99 -32.13
CA TYR A 71 43.53 -24.41 -30.97
C TYR A 71 44.43 -24.92 -29.85
N LEU A 72 43.84 -25.30 -28.72
CA LEU A 72 44.60 -25.96 -27.65
C LEU A 72 44.63 -27.47 -27.91
N LYS A 73 45.67 -28.14 -27.41
CA LYS A 73 45.80 -29.60 -27.41
C LYS A 73 45.97 -30.14 -26.01
N ILE A 74 45.74 -31.42 -25.85
CA ILE A 74 45.93 -32.11 -24.57
C ILE A 74 47.40 -32.42 -24.37
N SER A 75 47.94 -32.02 -23.21
CA SER A 75 49.32 -32.28 -22.82
C SER A 75 49.56 -33.78 -22.53
N ALA A 76 50.80 -34.15 -22.19
CA ALA A 76 51.13 -35.48 -21.65
C ALA A 76 51.06 -35.53 -20.11
N THR A 77 50.99 -34.37 -19.46
CA THR A 77 50.93 -34.21 -18.00
C THR A 77 49.88 -33.17 -17.62
N GLY A 78 49.22 -33.34 -16.47
CA GLY A 78 48.38 -32.30 -15.85
C GLY A 78 49.17 -31.40 -14.92
N PHE A 79 48.53 -30.35 -14.42
CA PHE A 79 49.02 -29.57 -13.29
C PHE A 79 48.63 -30.23 -11.96
N THR A 80 49.33 -29.82 -10.90
CA THR A 80 49.02 -30.20 -9.53
C THR A 80 49.02 -28.96 -8.66
N TYR A 81 48.10 -28.90 -7.70
CA TYR A 81 48.09 -27.83 -6.69
C TYR A 81 47.72 -28.40 -5.31
N SER A 82 48.43 -27.97 -4.27
CA SER A 82 48.19 -28.49 -2.92
C SER A 82 46.78 -28.16 -2.42
N GLY A 83 46.04 -29.18 -1.98
CA GLY A 83 44.66 -29.03 -1.53
C GLY A 83 43.62 -28.96 -2.65
N LEU A 84 44.03 -29.12 -3.92
CA LEU A 84 43.13 -29.35 -5.05
C LEU A 84 43.28 -30.80 -5.52
N THR A 85 42.16 -31.49 -5.64
CA THR A 85 42.10 -32.77 -6.36
C THR A 85 42.08 -32.48 -7.84
N THR A 86 43.13 -32.88 -8.56
CA THR A 86 43.19 -32.76 -10.02
C THR A 86 42.83 -34.08 -10.70
N SER A 87 42.24 -34.00 -11.87
CA SER A 87 41.91 -35.09 -12.78
C SER A 87 42.46 -34.80 -14.17
N GLY A 88 42.52 -35.83 -15.02
CA GLY A 88 42.94 -35.68 -16.41
C GLY A 88 44.34 -35.08 -16.59
N LEU A 89 44.49 -34.29 -17.65
CA LEU A 89 45.74 -33.67 -18.10
C LEU A 89 45.53 -32.15 -18.15
N LYS A 90 46.37 -31.39 -18.84
CA LYS A 90 46.12 -29.96 -19.07
C LYS A 90 45.96 -29.65 -20.55
N ALA A 91 45.31 -28.53 -20.85
CA ALA A 91 45.25 -27.98 -22.19
C ALA A 91 46.48 -27.07 -22.43
N ASP A 92 47.29 -27.41 -23.43
CA ASP A 92 48.47 -26.67 -23.85
C ASP A 92 48.19 -25.87 -25.12
N PHE A 93 48.88 -24.74 -25.27
CA PHE A 93 49.02 -24.05 -26.55
C PHE A 93 49.55 -25.03 -27.62
N ASP A 94 48.88 -25.05 -28.77
CA ASP A 94 49.31 -25.83 -29.93
C ASP A 94 49.59 -24.91 -31.11
N ALA A 95 50.85 -24.86 -31.53
CA ALA A 95 51.28 -24.07 -32.70
C ALA A 95 50.82 -24.67 -34.05
N THR A 96 50.10 -25.79 -34.02
CA THR A 96 49.59 -26.45 -35.22
C THR A 96 48.46 -25.64 -35.84
N CYS A 97 48.64 -25.24 -37.10
CA CYS A 97 47.58 -24.60 -37.88
C CYS A 97 46.73 -25.67 -38.58
N TYR A 98 45.48 -25.85 -38.15
CA TYR A 98 44.57 -26.90 -38.63
C TYR A 98 43.87 -26.55 -39.96
N GLY A 99 44.53 -25.73 -40.81
CA GLY A 99 44.05 -25.25 -42.11
C GLY A 99 43.84 -23.73 -42.15
N GLY A 100 43.72 -23.12 -43.33
CA GLY A 100 43.41 -21.68 -43.47
C GLY A 100 44.37 -20.70 -42.78
N THR A 101 43.84 -19.62 -42.19
CA THR A 101 44.63 -18.52 -41.59
C THR A 101 44.89 -18.73 -40.10
N CYS A 102 46.14 -18.60 -39.67
CA CYS A 102 46.59 -18.64 -38.28
C CYS A 102 47.48 -17.43 -37.95
N ASN A 103 47.57 -17.05 -36.67
CA ASN A 103 48.34 -15.89 -36.21
C ASN A 103 48.93 -16.07 -34.80
N GLN A 104 49.28 -17.31 -34.44
CA GLN A 104 49.92 -17.67 -33.18
C GLN A 104 49.02 -17.38 -31.97
N ILE A 105 47.71 -17.57 -32.12
CA ILE A 105 46.71 -17.48 -31.04
C ILE A 105 45.90 -18.77 -31.09
N ALA A 106 46.12 -19.64 -30.11
CA ALA A 106 45.25 -20.76 -29.85
C ALA A 106 43.96 -20.25 -29.19
N ALA A 107 42.81 -20.54 -29.79
CA ALA A 107 41.53 -20.03 -29.32
C ALA A 107 40.40 -21.05 -29.42
N ILE A 108 39.80 -21.34 -28.27
CA ILE A 108 38.70 -22.29 -28.17
C ILE A 108 37.74 -21.88 -27.07
N GLY A 109 36.47 -22.19 -27.21
CA GLY A 109 35.46 -21.83 -26.23
C GLY A 109 34.41 -22.90 -26.01
N ARG A 110 33.68 -22.76 -24.91
CA ARG A 110 32.65 -23.71 -24.51
C ARG A 110 31.56 -23.02 -23.70
N SER A 111 30.32 -23.36 -23.99
CA SER A 111 29.14 -22.80 -23.35
C SER A 111 28.64 -23.68 -22.21
N PHE A 112 28.04 -23.05 -21.22
CA PHE A 112 27.41 -23.64 -20.05
C PHE A 112 26.26 -22.69 -19.63
N PRO A 113 25.42 -23.04 -18.66
CA PRO A 113 24.26 -22.22 -18.34
C PRO A 113 24.62 -20.82 -17.85
N LEU A 114 23.86 -19.80 -18.26
CA LEU A 114 24.11 -18.39 -17.95
C LEU A 114 24.23 -18.12 -16.46
N GLN A 115 25.25 -17.36 -16.09
CA GLN A 115 25.49 -16.84 -14.75
C GLN A 115 25.40 -15.32 -14.78
N ASP A 116 24.44 -14.73 -14.04
CA ASP A 116 24.21 -13.28 -14.03
C ASP A 116 23.70 -12.73 -12.68
N ARG A 117 23.59 -13.59 -11.66
CA ARG A 117 22.95 -13.31 -10.37
C ARG A 117 23.63 -14.08 -9.23
N GLY A 118 23.41 -13.65 -7.99
CA GLY A 118 23.98 -14.30 -6.80
C GLY A 118 25.50 -14.19 -6.70
N VAL A 119 26.15 -15.26 -6.23
CA VAL A 119 27.61 -15.36 -6.09
C VAL A 119 28.12 -16.56 -6.86
N VAL A 120 29.03 -16.32 -7.79
CA VAL A 120 29.65 -17.34 -8.64
C VAL A 120 31.15 -17.31 -8.48
N TYR A 121 31.75 -18.49 -8.42
CA TYR A 121 33.18 -18.68 -8.41
C TYR A 121 33.62 -19.33 -9.71
N PHE A 122 34.73 -18.84 -10.25
CA PHE A 122 35.44 -19.39 -11.39
C PHE A 122 36.88 -19.67 -10.98
N GLN A 123 37.30 -20.91 -11.07
CA GLN A 123 38.56 -21.42 -10.57
C GLN A 123 39.31 -22.19 -11.65
N PHE A 124 40.62 -22.03 -11.73
CA PHE A 124 41.47 -22.76 -12.68
C PHE A 124 42.95 -22.70 -12.28
N ILE A 125 43.76 -23.62 -12.80
CA ILE A 125 45.22 -23.51 -12.78
C ILE A 125 45.69 -23.02 -14.15
N SER A 126 46.62 -22.06 -14.20
CA SER A 126 47.17 -21.56 -15.47
C SER A 126 48.67 -21.31 -15.40
N VAL A 127 49.33 -21.50 -16.53
CA VAL A 127 50.62 -20.88 -16.87
C VAL A 127 50.39 -20.21 -18.20
N PHE A 128 50.28 -18.90 -18.23
CA PHE A 128 49.77 -18.19 -19.39
C PHE A 128 50.89 -17.63 -20.27
N GLU A 129 52.05 -17.35 -19.70
CA GLU A 129 53.25 -16.83 -20.37
C GLU A 129 53.04 -15.45 -21.03
N ALA A 130 53.66 -14.42 -20.48
CA ALA A 130 53.52 -13.05 -20.99
C ALA A 130 54.46 -12.78 -22.18
N ASN A 131 53.96 -12.94 -23.40
CA ASN A 131 54.64 -12.42 -24.61
C ASN A 131 54.02 -11.08 -25.01
N GLY A 132 54.76 -9.99 -24.77
CA GLY A 132 54.24 -8.63 -24.67
C GLY A 132 53.27 -8.14 -25.76
N GLY A 133 52.27 -7.35 -25.34
CA GLY A 133 51.70 -6.25 -26.14
C GLY A 133 50.29 -6.38 -26.73
N PHE A 134 49.59 -7.52 -26.66
CA PHE A 134 48.39 -7.74 -27.51
C PHE A 134 47.13 -8.30 -26.83
N GLY A 135 46.95 -8.15 -25.51
CA GLY A 135 45.73 -8.59 -24.81
C GLY A 135 45.51 -10.12 -24.77
N THR A 136 46.59 -10.88 -24.86
CA THR A 136 46.69 -12.34 -24.67
C THR A 136 47.93 -12.60 -23.83
N PRO A 137 47.97 -13.64 -22.98
CA PRO A 137 47.01 -14.73 -22.74
C PRO A 137 45.81 -14.35 -21.85
N THR A 138 44.59 -14.75 -22.24
CA THR A 138 43.35 -14.41 -21.51
C THR A 138 42.31 -15.53 -21.54
N ILE A 139 41.46 -15.55 -20.52
CA ILE A 139 40.14 -16.18 -20.55
C ILE A 139 39.12 -15.06 -20.72
N ARG A 140 38.25 -15.20 -21.71
CA ARG A 140 37.24 -14.22 -22.07
C ARG A 140 35.87 -14.75 -21.69
N LEU A 141 35.08 -13.92 -21.02
CA LEU A 141 33.76 -14.23 -20.51
C LEU A 141 32.73 -13.60 -21.45
N TYR A 142 31.85 -14.40 -22.02
CA TYR A 142 30.81 -13.95 -22.94
C TYR A 142 29.43 -14.20 -22.34
N ASN A 143 28.50 -13.27 -22.59
CA ASN A 143 27.06 -13.50 -22.48
C ASN A 143 26.48 -13.49 -23.91
N GLY A 144 26.12 -14.66 -24.41
CA GLY A 144 25.81 -14.86 -25.82
C GLY A 144 27.00 -14.44 -26.71
N ALA A 145 26.79 -13.43 -27.56
CA ALA A 145 27.83 -12.91 -28.45
C ALA A 145 28.65 -11.75 -27.86
N VAL A 146 28.29 -11.24 -26.68
CA VAL A 146 28.88 -10.03 -26.08
C VAL A 146 29.99 -10.41 -25.11
N LEU A 147 31.20 -9.88 -25.34
CA LEU A 147 32.31 -9.99 -24.39
C LEU A 147 32.03 -9.09 -23.18
N THR A 148 31.89 -9.68 -22.00
CA THR A 148 31.50 -8.96 -20.77
C THR A 148 32.67 -8.78 -19.82
N GLY A 149 33.62 -9.71 -19.80
CA GLY A 149 34.78 -9.64 -18.91
C GLY A 149 35.96 -10.48 -19.37
N VAL A 150 37.12 -10.23 -18.79
CA VAL A 150 38.37 -10.91 -19.14
C VAL A 150 39.18 -11.20 -17.87
N ILE A 151 39.74 -12.41 -17.77
CA ILE A 151 40.68 -12.83 -16.73
C ILE A 151 42.03 -13.12 -17.39
N GLY A 152 43.12 -12.57 -16.86
CA GLY A 152 44.44 -12.60 -17.49
C GLY A 152 44.99 -11.19 -17.57
N ALA A 153 45.41 -10.72 -18.74
CA ALA A 153 45.79 -9.31 -18.92
C ALA A 153 45.39 -8.76 -20.30
N GLN A 154 44.84 -7.55 -20.31
CA GLN A 154 44.71 -6.74 -21.53
C GLN A 154 46.04 -6.05 -21.88
N SER A 155 46.85 -5.75 -20.87
CA SER A 155 48.23 -5.27 -21.00
C SER A 155 49.08 -5.65 -19.78
N GLY A 156 50.40 -5.71 -19.93
CA GLY A 156 51.32 -6.09 -18.86
C GLY A 156 51.48 -7.61 -18.71
N SER A 157 52.01 -8.03 -17.56
CA SER A 157 52.44 -9.41 -17.29
C SER A 157 51.83 -10.02 -16.03
N LEU A 158 50.82 -9.38 -15.44
CA LEU A 158 50.23 -9.79 -14.16
C LEU A 158 48.82 -10.37 -14.36
N MET A 159 48.47 -11.37 -13.56
CA MET A 159 47.11 -11.91 -13.52
C MET A 159 46.15 -10.83 -13.00
N SER A 160 45.14 -10.49 -13.81
CA SER A 160 44.29 -9.31 -13.62
C SER A 160 42.82 -9.60 -13.93
N ILE A 161 41.95 -8.88 -13.24
CA ILE A 161 40.53 -8.71 -13.59
C ILE A 161 40.45 -7.59 -14.62
N CYS A 162 39.83 -7.85 -15.75
CA CYS A 162 39.80 -6.93 -16.87
C CYS A 162 38.37 -6.74 -17.40
N SER A 163 38.06 -5.52 -17.83
CA SER A 163 36.96 -5.26 -18.73
C SER A 163 37.33 -5.72 -20.16
N PRO A 164 36.40 -5.65 -21.13
CA PRO A 164 36.73 -5.93 -22.52
C PRO A 164 37.86 -5.05 -23.10
N SER A 165 38.19 -3.91 -22.49
CA SER A 165 39.14 -2.93 -23.04
C SER A 165 40.32 -2.56 -22.12
N ALA A 166 40.30 -2.93 -20.84
CA ALA A 166 41.34 -2.52 -19.89
C ALA A 166 41.49 -3.48 -18.70
N ASN A 167 42.67 -3.45 -18.07
CA ASN A 167 42.85 -4.04 -16.73
C ASN A 167 42.11 -3.16 -15.72
N LEU A 168 41.19 -3.73 -14.95
CA LEU A 168 40.47 -3.02 -13.87
C LEU A 168 41.21 -3.12 -12.54
N SER A 169 41.80 -4.29 -12.27
CA SER A 169 42.54 -4.59 -11.05
C SER A 169 43.53 -5.72 -11.31
N SER A 170 44.75 -5.60 -10.81
CA SER A 170 45.84 -6.56 -11.05
C SER A 170 46.36 -7.12 -9.74
N SER A 171 46.59 -8.43 -9.70
CA SER A 171 47.30 -9.08 -8.60
C SER A 171 48.82 -8.83 -8.71
N SER A 172 49.60 -9.35 -7.77
CA SER A 172 51.07 -9.37 -7.86
C SER A 172 51.64 -10.57 -8.62
N ALA A 173 50.80 -11.54 -9.01
CA ALA A 173 51.23 -12.79 -9.61
C ALA A 173 51.52 -12.65 -11.10
N SER A 174 52.66 -13.18 -11.55
CA SER A 174 53.08 -13.18 -12.95
C SER A 174 52.27 -14.19 -13.77
N LEU A 175 51.85 -13.80 -14.98
CA LEU A 175 51.20 -14.71 -15.94
C LEU A 175 52.11 -15.88 -16.37
N SER A 176 53.42 -15.72 -16.32
CA SER A 176 54.40 -16.77 -16.63
C SER A 176 54.62 -17.76 -15.48
N ALA A 177 54.05 -17.51 -14.30
CA ALA A 177 54.10 -18.48 -13.21
C ALA A 177 52.90 -19.45 -13.28
N GLN A 178 53.06 -20.65 -12.73
CA GLN A 178 51.91 -21.51 -12.46
C GLN A 178 51.08 -20.87 -11.35
N ASN A 179 49.84 -20.52 -11.67
CA ASN A 179 48.93 -19.84 -10.77
C ASN A 179 47.65 -20.66 -10.58
N MET A 180 47.29 -20.91 -9.32
CA MET A 180 45.92 -21.28 -8.96
C MET A 180 45.11 -20.01 -8.79
N VAL A 181 44.12 -19.80 -9.65
CA VAL A 181 43.31 -18.58 -9.66
C VAL A 181 41.91 -18.92 -9.20
N ILE A 182 41.40 -18.14 -8.25
CA ILE A 182 40.00 -18.14 -7.84
C ILE A 182 39.45 -16.75 -8.11
N VAL A 183 38.42 -16.66 -8.93
CA VAL A 183 37.66 -15.44 -9.21
C VAL A 183 36.29 -15.59 -8.59
N ARG A 184 35.85 -14.60 -7.82
CA ARG A 184 34.50 -14.49 -7.27
C ARG A 184 33.79 -13.34 -7.96
N ILE A 185 32.68 -13.62 -8.61
CA ILE A 185 31.77 -12.63 -9.19
C ILE A 185 30.54 -12.56 -8.28
N ASP A 186 30.34 -11.42 -7.64
CA ASP A 186 29.21 -11.14 -6.76
C ASP A 186 28.29 -10.13 -7.42
N TYR A 187 27.19 -10.63 -7.97
CA TYR A 187 26.20 -9.82 -8.66
C TYR A 187 25.35 -8.99 -7.69
N ASN A 188 25.21 -9.44 -6.44
CA ASN A 188 24.49 -8.70 -5.41
C ASN A 188 25.24 -7.43 -5.01
N LEU A 189 26.57 -7.49 -4.96
CA LEU A 189 27.45 -6.35 -4.67
C LEU A 189 27.96 -5.63 -5.93
N ASN A 190 27.63 -6.13 -7.13
CA ASN A 190 28.21 -5.70 -8.40
C ASN A 190 29.75 -5.60 -8.33
N LYS A 191 30.40 -6.69 -7.92
CA LYS A 191 31.83 -6.71 -7.59
C LYS A 191 32.48 -8.02 -8.04
N THR A 192 33.73 -7.93 -8.51
CA THR A 192 34.57 -9.09 -8.82
C THR A 192 35.85 -9.05 -7.98
N ASP A 193 36.16 -10.15 -7.32
CA ASP A 193 37.35 -10.33 -6.49
C ASP A 193 38.17 -11.51 -7.02
N MET A 194 39.49 -11.46 -6.86
CA MET A 194 40.41 -12.50 -7.32
C MET A 194 41.45 -12.82 -6.26
N TRP A 195 41.72 -14.10 -6.07
CA TRP A 195 42.81 -14.64 -5.27
C TRP A 195 43.72 -15.46 -6.17
N VAL A 196 45.02 -15.29 -6.01
CA VAL A 196 46.04 -16.02 -6.77
C VAL A 196 46.96 -16.76 -5.80
N ASN A 197 47.09 -18.06 -6.02
CA ASN A 197 47.80 -19.01 -5.16
C ASN A 197 47.32 -19.04 -3.69
N PRO A 198 45.99 -19.10 -3.42
CA PRO A 198 45.49 -19.25 -2.06
C PRO A 198 45.81 -20.63 -1.47
N ASN A 199 45.93 -20.73 -0.15
CA ASN A 199 45.97 -22.02 0.53
C ASN A 199 44.55 -22.62 0.61
N LEU A 200 44.25 -23.57 -0.26
CA LEU A 200 42.91 -24.18 -0.38
C LEU A 200 42.48 -24.97 0.87
N SER A 201 43.42 -25.47 1.67
CA SER A 201 43.08 -26.18 2.93
C SER A 201 42.42 -25.27 3.97
N THR A 202 42.64 -23.96 3.87
CA THR A 202 42.12 -22.94 4.79
C THR A 202 41.26 -21.89 4.11
N PHE A 203 41.06 -21.98 2.78
CA PHE A 203 40.31 -20.99 2.03
C PHE A 203 38.80 -21.16 2.28
N ASN A 204 38.16 -20.13 2.83
CA ASN A 204 36.73 -20.14 3.13
C ASN A 204 35.95 -19.44 2.00
N TYR A 205 35.30 -20.21 1.13
CA TYR A 205 34.51 -19.65 0.01
C TYR A 205 33.28 -18.87 0.48
N SER A 206 32.72 -19.17 1.64
CA SER A 206 31.56 -18.44 2.17
C SER A 206 31.95 -17.09 2.79
N ASN A 207 33.19 -16.97 3.27
CA ASN A 207 33.75 -15.75 3.83
C ASN A 207 35.25 -15.66 3.48
N PRO A 208 35.57 -15.30 2.22
CA PRO A 208 36.94 -15.37 1.75
C PRO A 208 37.81 -14.29 2.40
N PRO A 209 39.13 -14.53 2.52
CA PRO A 209 40.07 -13.52 3.01
C PRO A 209 40.17 -12.34 2.03
N ILE A 210 40.96 -11.32 2.38
CA ILE A 210 41.24 -10.18 1.49
C ILE A 210 41.77 -10.70 0.15
N SER A 211 41.19 -10.20 -0.95
CA SER A 211 41.55 -10.54 -2.33
C SER A 211 42.84 -9.88 -2.78
N ASP A 212 43.59 -10.55 -3.66
CA ASP A 212 44.81 -10.01 -4.28
C ASP A 212 44.50 -8.94 -5.33
N ALA A 213 43.32 -9.03 -5.97
CA ALA A 213 42.78 -8.00 -6.86
C ALA A 213 41.27 -7.87 -6.68
N SER A 214 40.75 -6.65 -6.79
CA SER A 214 39.34 -6.33 -6.59
C SER A 214 38.87 -5.25 -7.56
N ALA A 215 37.76 -5.49 -8.24
CA ALA A 215 37.09 -4.55 -9.14
C ALA A 215 35.66 -4.30 -8.65
N THR A 216 35.38 -3.07 -8.22
CA THR A 216 34.04 -2.63 -7.82
C THR A 216 33.24 -2.13 -9.01
N SER A 217 31.92 -2.17 -8.92
CA SER A 217 31.00 -1.83 -10.02
C SER A 217 31.20 -2.71 -11.27
N PHE A 218 31.65 -3.94 -11.08
CA PHE A 218 31.97 -4.88 -12.14
C PHE A 218 31.61 -6.31 -11.73
N ALA A 219 30.53 -6.85 -12.29
CA ALA A 219 30.14 -8.25 -12.18
C ALA A 219 29.71 -8.76 -13.58
N PRO A 220 30.65 -9.30 -14.38
CA PRO A 220 30.37 -9.66 -15.77
C PRO A 220 29.49 -10.92 -15.83
N ALA A 221 28.27 -10.79 -16.37
CA ALA A 221 27.42 -11.95 -16.68
C ALA A 221 28.03 -12.79 -17.81
N PHE A 222 27.94 -14.11 -17.73
CA PHE A 222 28.56 -15.00 -18.72
C PHE A 222 27.95 -16.40 -18.79
N ASP A 223 27.85 -16.95 -20.00
CA ASP A 223 27.39 -18.29 -20.35
C ASP A 223 28.40 -19.05 -21.25
N LYS A 224 29.53 -18.41 -21.57
CA LYS A 224 30.60 -19.01 -22.37
C LYS A 224 31.96 -18.49 -21.95
N LEU A 225 32.94 -19.40 -21.89
CA LEU A 225 34.35 -19.03 -21.75
C LEU A 225 35.08 -19.30 -23.05
N ASP A 226 35.90 -18.34 -23.48
CA ASP A 226 36.88 -18.52 -24.55
C ASP A 226 38.29 -18.40 -23.97
N ILE A 227 39.12 -19.40 -24.22
CA ILE A 227 40.54 -19.40 -23.85
C ILE A 227 41.32 -18.90 -25.06
N ASN A 228 42.08 -17.82 -24.89
CA ASN A 228 42.87 -17.18 -25.94
C ASN A 228 44.32 -17.03 -25.49
N ILE A 229 45.20 -17.93 -25.93
CA ILE A 229 46.61 -17.96 -25.50
C ILE A 229 47.57 -18.04 -26.70
N ARG A 230 48.77 -17.49 -26.53
CA ARG A 230 49.87 -17.57 -27.53
C ARG A 230 50.97 -18.55 -27.14
N SER A 231 50.91 -18.99 -25.90
CA SER A 231 51.87 -19.85 -25.20
C SER A 231 51.22 -20.26 -23.88
N GLY A 232 51.76 -21.29 -23.24
CA GLY A 232 51.28 -21.71 -21.93
C GLY A 232 50.15 -22.73 -21.97
N SER A 233 49.48 -22.88 -20.84
CA SER A 233 48.58 -23.98 -20.51
C SER A 233 47.52 -23.58 -19.48
N ILE A 234 46.43 -24.33 -19.45
CA ILE A 234 45.35 -24.21 -18.46
C ILE A 234 44.85 -25.59 -18.04
N ASP A 235 44.44 -25.70 -16.79
CA ASP A 235 43.94 -26.94 -16.20
C ASP A 235 42.84 -26.66 -15.16
N GLU A 236 42.06 -27.68 -14.82
CA GLU A 236 41.11 -27.69 -13.69
C GLU A 236 40.09 -26.54 -13.66
N ILE A 237 39.46 -26.27 -14.80
CA ILE A 237 38.42 -25.25 -14.87
C ILE A 237 37.20 -25.71 -14.08
N SER A 238 36.86 -24.96 -13.04
CA SER A 238 35.68 -25.19 -12.20
C SER A 238 34.86 -23.92 -12.08
N ILE A 239 33.55 -24.03 -12.30
CA ILE A 239 32.58 -22.96 -12.06
C ILE A 239 31.57 -23.50 -11.05
N PHE A 240 31.38 -22.78 -9.97
CA PHE A 240 30.41 -23.17 -8.94
C PHE A 240 29.72 -21.94 -8.36
N ALA A 241 28.45 -22.10 -8.02
CA ALA A 241 27.59 -21.03 -7.57
C ALA A 241 27.09 -21.29 -6.17
N GLN A 242 26.89 -20.23 -5.40
CA GLN A 242 26.22 -20.34 -4.10
C GLN A 242 24.76 -20.77 -4.32
N PRO A 243 24.27 -21.83 -3.66
CA PRO A 243 22.90 -22.28 -3.82
C PRO A 243 21.94 -21.22 -3.29
N THR A 244 20.70 -21.22 -3.79
CA THR A 244 19.64 -20.46 -3.15
C THR A 244 19.19 -21.18 -1.88
N THR A 245 19.18 -20.47 -0.76
CA THR A 245 18.64 -20.96 0.53
C THR A 245 17.50 -20.07 0.99
N ALA A 246 16.65 -20.57 1.89
CA ALA A 246 15.49 -19.81 2.38
C ALA A 246 15.91 -18.44 2.94
N PRO A 247 15.09 -17.39 2.76
CA PRO A 247 15.23 -16.18 3.55
C PRO A 247 15.20 -16.52 5.05
N THR A 248 15.93 -15.77 5.88
CA THR A 248 15.97 -16.02 7.34
C THR A 248 15.25 -14.95 8.15
N ASN A 249 14.87 -13.83 7.52
CA ASN A 249 14.16 -12.73 8.19
C ASN A 249 13.22 -12.00 7.24
N ILE A 250 12.09 -11.51 7.78
CA ILE A 250 11.26 -10.47 7.15
C ILE A 250 11.33 -9.24 8.05
N SER A 251 11.70 -8.09 7.51
CA SER A 251 11.66 -6.79 8.20
C SER A 251 10.53 -5.91 7.67
N GLY A 252 10.15 -4.91 8.45
CA GLY A 252 9.08 -3.96 8.13
C GLY A 252 8.26 -3.57 9.37
N THR A 253 7.28 -2.68 9.21
CA THR A 253 6.39 -2.31 10.31
C THR A 253 5.39 -3.44 10.56
N ALA A 254 5.47 -4.08 11.73
CA ALA A 254 4.64 -5.23 12.10
C ALA A 254 3.30 -4.86 12.78
N SER A 255 3.02 -3.57 12.96
CA SER A 255 1.78 -3.07 13.58
C SER A 255 1.36 -1.79 12.88
N VAL A 256 0.17 -1.82 12.27
CA VAL A 256 -0.38 -0.72 11.46
C VAL A 256 -1.78 -0.36 11.93
N CYS A 257 -2.27 0.81 11.52
CA CYS A 257 -3.67 1.20 11.73
C CYS A 257 -4.52 0.71 10.56
N ALA A 258 -5.78 0.38 10.81
CA ALA A 258 -6.70 -0.02 9.74
C ALA A 258 -6.74 1.02 8.61
N GLY A 259 -6.55 0.57 7.37
CA GLY A 259 -6.49 1.44 6.18
C GLY A 259 -5.09 1.98 5.83
N THR A 260 -4.05 1.64 6.59
CA THR A 260 -2.65 2.01 6.28
C THR A 260 -1.86 0.83 5.71
N SER A 261 -0.82 1.14 4.93
CA SER A 261 0.06 0.13 4.33
C SER A 261 1.40 0.01 5.07
N THR A 262 2.05 -1.14 4.93
CA THR A 262 3.44 -1.38 5.35
C THR A 262 4.22 -2.03 4.21
N THR A 263 5.52 -1.79 4.16
CA THR A 263 6.43 -2.49 3.25
C THR A 263 7.18 -3.55 4.04
N LEU A 264 7.06 -4.81 3.59
CA LEU A 264 7.80 -5.95 4.11
C LEU A 264 8.98 -6.23 3.20
N THR A 265 10.13 -6.59 3.77
CA THR A 265 11.36 -6.91 3.03
C THR A 265 11.94 -8.23 3.52
N SER A 266 12.16 -9.18 2.61
CA SER A 266 12.81 -10.46 2.88
C SER A 266 14.33 -10.29 2.84
N SER A 267 15.03 -10.89 3.80
CA SER A 267 16.48 -10.84 3.87
C SER A 267 17.10 -12.09 4.50
N GLY A 268 18.42 -12.19 4.39
CA GLY A 268 19.20 -13.35 4.84
C GLY A 268 19.08 -14.56 3.91
N GLY A 269 19.68 -15.67 4.33
CA GLY A 269 19.99 -16.79 3.44
C GLY A 269 20.92 -16.37 2.29
N SER A 270 20.89 -17.14 1.21
CA SER A 270 21.64 -16.89 -0.02
C SER A 270 20.72 -16.88 -1.22
N THR A 271 20.93 -15.93 -2.13
CA THR A 271 20.28 -15.89 -3.44
C THR A 271 21.29 -16.40 -4.47
N GLY A 272 21.06 -17.59 -5.01
CA GLY A 272 21.77 -18.06 -6.20
C GLY A 272 21.28 -17.34 -7.46
N THR A 273 21.77 -17.76 -8.62
CA THR A 273 21.41 -17.17 -9.92
C THR A 273 19.90 -17.19 -10.17
N ASP A 274 19.25 -18.29 -9.79
CA ASP A 274 17.91 -18.60 -10.27
C ASP A 274 16.81 -18.39 -9.21
N GLY A 275 17.16 -17.89 -8.03
CA GLY A 275 16.21 -17.66 -6.95
C GLY A 275 15.46 -16.33 -7.07
N VAL A 276 14.13 -16.38 -7.01
CA VAL A 276 13.25 -15.22 -6.80
C VAL A 276 12.51 -15.34 -5.47
N ASP A 277 12.48 -14.25 -4.70
CA ASP A 277 11.64 -14.17 -3.51
C ASP A 277 10.16 -14.14 -3.93
N VAL A 278 9.34 -15.00 -3.34
CA VAL A 278 7.91 -15.13 -3.60
C VAL A 278 7.15 -14.91 -2.29
N TRP A 279 6.09 -14.11 -2.35
CA TRP A 279 5.31 -13.71 -1.19
C TRP A 279 3.89 -14.24 -1.23
N TYR A 280 3.41 -14.70 -0.07
CA TYR A 280 2.07 -15.21 0.13
C TYR A 280 1.38 -14.51 1.29
N GLU A 281 0.04 -14.57 1.28
CA GLU A 281 -0.82 -14.09 2.35
C GLU A 281 -1.54 -15.26 3.02
N GLY A 282 -1.62 -15.26 4.35
CA GLY A 282 -2.41 -16.21 5.15
C GLY A 282 -1.76 -17.57 5.36
N ALA A 283 -1.11 -18.14 4.34
CA ALA A 283 -0.33 -19.39 4.44
C ALA A 283 0.89 -19.38 3.50
N CYS A 284 1.85 -20.28 3.75
CA CYS A 284 3.13 -20.43 3.04
C CYS A 284 3.00 -21.05 1.62
N GLY A 285 2.01 -20.68 0.82
CA GLY A 285 1.71 -21.36 -0.45
C GLY A 285 1.18 -22.78 -0.22
N GLY A 286 1.92 -23.65 0.47
CA GLY A 286 1.54 -25.03 0.76
C GLY A 286 1.34 -25.75 -0.55
N ASP A 287 2.41 -25.92 -1.32
CA ASP A 287 2.30 -26.41 -2.69
C ASP A 287 2.06 -27.92 -2.66
N ALA A 288 0.87 -28.34 -3.11
CA ALA A 288 0.57 -29.73 -3.42
C ALA A 288 1.40 -30.23 -4.61
N PHE A 289 1.71 -29.33 -5.54
CA PHE A 289 2.49 -29.58 -6.74
C PHE A 289 3.31 -28.34 -7.09
N TYR A 290 4.55 -28.54 -7.56
CA TYR A 290 5.44 -27.50 -8.05
C TYR A 290 6.20 -27.98 -9.29
N GLN A 291 6.19 -27.18 -10.34
CA GLN A 291 6.97 -27.37 -11.55
C GLN A 291 7.76 -26.08 -11.84
N GLY A 292 9.07 -26.11 -11.58
CA GLY A 292 10.01 -25.03 -11.90
C GLY A 292 10.71 -25.19 -13.25
N PHE A 293 10.15 -26.02 -14.14
CA PHE A 293 10.65 -26.34 -15.48
C PHE A 293 12.14 -26.70 -15.54
N ASN A 294 12.69 -27.33 -14.49
CA ASN A 294 14.10 -27.74 -14.44
C ASN A 294 14.48 -28.71 -15.58
N THR A 295 13.49 -29.43 -16.09
CA THR A 295 13.57 -30.28 -17.29
C THR A 295 12.39 -29.95 -18.20
N GLN A 296 12.54 -30.24 -19.51
CA GLN A 296 11.46 -29.96 -20.46
C GLN A 296 10.22 -30.79 -20.10
N PRO A 297 9.00 -30.20 -20.09
CA PRO A 297 7.77 -30.97 -20.01
C PRO A 297 7.71 -32.03 -21.09
N THR A 298 7.23 -33.22 -20.76
CA THR A 298 7.22 -34.36 -21.69
C THR A 298 6.12 -34.30 -22.73
N VAL A 299 5.10 -33.44 -22.54
CA VAL A 299 3.96 -33.33 -23.47
C VAL A 299 3.57 -31.87 -23.66
N THR A 300 3.65 -31.42 -24.92
CA THR A 300 3.21 -30.10 -25.36
C THR A 300 2.49 -30.21 -26.70
N TYR A 301 1.40 -29.48 -26.90
CA TYR A 301 0.69 -29.40 -28.19
C TYR A 301 0.64 -27.96 -28.68
N GLN A 302 0.64 -27.80 -30.01
CA GLN A 302 0.60 -26.50 -30.68
C GLN A 302 1.66 -25.50 -30.15
N THR A 303 2.78 -26.03 -29.68
CA THR A 303 3.83 -25.32 -28.95
C THR A 303 5.18 -25.68 -29.55
N THR A 304 5.95 -24.66 -29.90
CA THR A 304 7.38 -24.81 -30.19
C THR A 304 8.15 -24.53 -28.90
N VAL A 305 8.87 -25.52 -28.38
CA VAL A 305 9.85 -25.30 -27.30
C VAL A 305 11.14 -24.79 -27.93
N ASN A 306 11.45 -23.52 -27.71
CA ASN A 306 12.65 -22.89 -28.25
C ASN A 306 13.88 -23.23 -27.39
N SER A 307 13.70 -23.26 -26.06
CA SER A 307 14.74 -23.65 -25.11
C SER A 307 14.14 -24.04 -23.76
N ASN A 308 14.91 -24.82 -22.99
CA ASN A 308 14.73 -24.94 -21.55
C ASN A 308 16.11 -24.77 -20.90
N LEU A 309 16.31 -23.61 -20.26
CA LEU A 309 17.59 -23.23 -19.68
C LEU A 309 17.35 -22.64 -18.29
N ASN A 310 18.03 -23.17 -17.28
CA ASN A 310 17.96 -22.67 -15.90
C ASN A 310 16.53 -22.50 -15.39
N GLY A 311 15.68 -23.52 -15.58
CA GLY A 311 14.30 -23.51 -15.10
C GLY A 311 13.38 -22.55 -15.85
N ILE A 312 13.88 -21.88 -16.90
CA ILE A 312 13.07 -21.05 -17.77
C ILE A 312 12.77 -21.83 -19.04
N LEU A 313 11.49 -22.17 -19.22
CA LEU A 313 10.97 -22.79 -20.43
C LEU A 313 10.54 -21.69 -21.40
N ASN A 314 11.28 -21.52 -22.49
CA ASN A 314 10.93 -20.59 -23.56
C ASN A 314 10.09 -21.31 -24.63
N VAL A 315 8.86 -20.84 -24.82
CA VAL A 315 7.88 -21.45 -25.74
C VAL A 315 7.31 -20.44 -26.69
N THR A 316 6.98 -20.86 -27.91
CA THR A 316 6.22 -20.07 -28.88
C THR A 316 4.97 -20.82 -29.28
N THR A 317 3.82 -20.17 -29.11
CA THR A 317 2.55 -20.76 -29.53
C THR A 317 2.40 -20.73 -31.06
N THR A 318 1.96 -21.85 -31.63
CA THR A 318 1.78 -22.03 -33.07
C THR A 318 0.31 -21.96 -33.50
N SER A 319 -0.62 -21.80 -32.56
CA SER A 319 -2.08 -21.73 -32.79
C SER A 319 -2.76 -21.06 -31.58
N VAL A 320 -4.07 -21.14 -31.45
CA VAL A 320 -4.85 -20.50 -30.37
C VAL A 320 -5.09 -21.43 -29.16
N ASP A 321 -4.62 -22.68 -29.21
CA ASP A 321 -4.80 -23.70 -28.17
C ASP A 321 -3.44 -24.39 -27.86
N PRO A 322 -2.41 -23.65 -27.39
CA PRO A 322 -1.12 -24.22 -27.01
C PRO A 322 -1.22 -24.89 -25.65
N GLU A 323 -0.93 -26.19 -25.58
CA GLU A 323 -1.16 -26.99 -24.37
C GLU A 323 0.17 -27.42 -23.74
N ILE A 324 0.29 -27.29 -22.42
CA ILE A 324 1.26 -28.02 -21.61
C ILE A 324 0.47 -28.95 -20.67
N GLU A 325 0.55 -30.25 -20.92
CA GLU A 325 -0.18 -31.25 -20.14
C GLU A 325 0.61 -31.64 -18.88
N MET A 326 -0.02 -31.44 -17.73
CA MET A 326 0.48 -31.83 -16.42
C MET A 326 -0.54 -32.76 -15.76
N TYR A 327 -0.74 -33.93 -16.36
CA TYR A 327 -1.67 -34.95 -15.88
C TYR A 327 -1.00 -35.91 -14.88
N ASN A 328 -1.80 -36.63 -14.10
CA ASN A 328 -1.35 -37.62 -13.13
C ASN A 328 -0.38 -37.07 -12.07
N LEU A 329 -0.63 -35.86 -11.59
CA LEU A 329 0.20 -35.16 -10.60
C LEU A 329 0.05 -35.74 -9.19
N GLY A 330 -1.02 -36.49 -8.93
CA GLY A 330 -1.33 -37.03 -7.61
C GLY A 330 -2.82 -36.93 -7.31
N SER A 331 -3.15 -36.68 -6.05
CA SER A 331 -4.52 -36.55 -5.56
C SER A 331 -4.55 -35.47 -4.50
N PHE A 332 -5.14 -34.32 -4.83
CA PHE A 332 -5.11 -33.10 -4.00
C PHE A 332 -6.52 -32.67 -3.60
N ASP A 333 -6.72 -32.35 -2.33
CA ASP A 333 -8.01 -31.89 -1.81
C ASP A 333 -8.33 -30.48 -2.35
N PRO A 334 -9.38 -30.31 -3.19
CA PRO A 334 -9.74 -29.02 -3.78
C PRO A 334 -10.26 -28.00 -2.75
N THR A 335 -10.60 -28.44 -1.53
CA THR A 335 -11.01 -27.55 -0.43
C THR A 335 -9.82 -26.94 0.31
N VAL A 336 -8.62 -27.50 0.13
CA VAL A 336 -7.36 -26.99 0.69
C VAL A 336 -6.56 -26.27 -0.38
N TYR A 337 -6.30 -26.93 -1.51
CA TYR A 337 -5.53 -26.39 -2.62
C TYR A 337 -6.48 -25.77 -3.63
N LYS A 338 -6.46 -24.44 -3.71
CA LYS A 338 -7.44 -23.64 -4.48
C LYS A 338 -6.77 -22.75 -5.51
N TYR A 339 -5.47 -22.53 -5.40
CA TYR A 339 -4.76 -21.57 -6.23
C TYR A 339 -3.85 -22.31 -7.20
N ILE A 340 -3.97 -21.97 -8.48
CA ILE A 340 -2.90 -22.24 -9.43
C ILE A 340 -2.11 -20.94 -9.56
N ASN A 341 -0.87 -20.96 -9.08
CA ASN A 341 0.03 -19.81 -9.21
C ASN A 341 1.08 -20.09 -10.27
N PHE A 342 1.44 -19.09 -11.06
CA PHE A 342 2.49 -19.22 -12.07
C PHE A 342 3.19 -17.90 -12.35
N ARG A 343 4.43 -17.99 -12.80
CA ARG A 343 5.27 -16.84 -13.15
C ARG A 343 5.71 -16.93 -14.62
N TYR A 344 5.51 -15.85 -15.36
CA TYR A 344 5.75 -15.78 -16.80
C TYR A 344 6.27 -14.41 -17.23
N ARG A 345 6.83 -14.35 -18.45
CA ARG A 345 7.14 -13.12 -19.18
C ARG A 345 6.84 -13.32 -20.66
N VAL A 346 6.06 -12.44 -21.27
CA VAL A 346 5.85 -12.46 -22.73
C VAL A 346 7.02 -11.74 -23.40
N VAL A 347 7.89 -12.50 -24.05
CA VAL A 347 9.13 -12.00 -24.69
C VAL A 347 8.80 -11.30 -26.00
N SER A 348 7.82 -11.79 -26.76
CA SER A 348 7.35 -11.17 -28.00
C SER A 348 5.92 -11.56 -28.34
N GLY A 349 5.25 -10.76 -29.18
CA GLY A 349 3.85 -10.96 -29.56
C GLY A 349 2.85 -10.51 -28.48
N THR A 350 1.61 -11.00 -28.58
CA THR A 350 0.55 -10.74 -27.61
C THR A 350 -0.07 -12.06 -27.21
N ALA A 351 0.00 -12.42 -25.92
CA ALA A 351 -0.39 -13.75 -25.45
C ALA A 351 -1.90 -13.92 -25.24
N GLY A 352 -2.65 -12.82 -25.04
CA GLY A 352 -4.07 -12.88 -24.72
C GLY A 352 -4.31 -13.33 -23.28
N GLU A 353 -4.85 -14.53 -23.10
CA GLU A 353 -5.15 -15.13 -21.79
C GLU A 353 -4.38 -16.45 -21.61
N ALA A 354 -4.11 -16.81 -20.36
CA ALA A 354 -3.80 -18.18 -19.98
C ALA A 354 -5.10 -18.88 -19.58
N GLN A 355 -5.24 -20.16 -19.95
CA GLN A 355 -6.35 -21.00 -19.53
C GLN A 355 -5.84 -22.13 -18.64
N MET A 356 -6.46 -22.29 -17.48
CA MET A 356 -6.11 -23.31 -16.50
C MET A 356 -7.20 -24.37 -16.45
N PHE A 357 -6.97 -25.46 -17.17
CA PHE A 357 -7.84 -26.62 -17.15
C PHE A 357 -7.48 -27.53 -15.98
N PHE A 358 -8.47 -28.20 -15.41
CA PHE A 358 -8.26 -29.07 -14.26
C PHE A 358 -8.95 -30.43 -14.40
N LEU A 359 -8.28 -31.45 -13.88
CA LEU A 359 -8.67 -32.85 -13.94
C LEU A 359 -8.96 -33.39 -12.54
N ASN A 360 -9.75 -34.44 -12.49
CA ASN A 360 -10.01 -35.20 -11.26
C ASN A 360 -10.15 -36.69 -11.59
N SER A 361 -10.55 -37.51 -10.62
CA SER A 361 -10.72 -38.96 -10.83
C SER A 361 -11.84 -39.34 -11.80
N THR A 362 -12.81 -38.44 -12.01
CA THR A 362 -13.94 -38.65 -12.93
C THR A 362 -13.59 -38.19 -14.34
N ASP A 363 -12.90 -37.06 -14.45
CA ASP A 363 -12.51 -36.41 -15.71
C ASP A 363 -10.99 -36.39 -15.81
N VAL A 364 -10.45 -37.43 -16.46
CA VAL A 364 -9.01 -37.68 -16.59
C VAL A 364 -8.36 -37.00 -17.81
N THR A 365 -9.12 -36.15 -18.51
CA THR A 365 -8.67 -35.34 -19.65
C THR A 365 -9.24 -33.94 -19.54
N ALA A 366 -8.53 -32.93 -20.07
CA ALA A 366 -9.04 -31.57 -20.13
C ALA A 366 -10.35 -31.49 -20.93
N THR A 367 -11.29 -30.65 -20.47
CA THR A 367 -12.58 -30.42 -21.13
C THR A 367 -12.91 -28.94 -21.18
N GLY A 368 -13.58 -28.49 -22.25
CA GLY A 368 -14.03 -27.10 -22.42
C GLY A 368 -15.03 -26.59 -21.37
N SER A 369 -15.45 -27.44 -20.42
CA SER A 369 -16.33 -27.08 -19.31
C SER A 369 -15.61 -26.86 -17.97
N LYS A 370 -14.28 -27.07 -17.90
CA LYS A 370 -13.51 -27.07 -16.66
C LYS A 370 -12.21 -26.30 -16.76
N TYR A 371 -12.32 -24.98 -16.86
CA TYR A 371 -11.17 -24.10 -16.80
C TYR A 371 -11.51 -22.71 -16.27
N LEU A 372 -10.49 -21.99 -15.83
CA LEU A 372 -10.56 -20.54 -15.61
C LEU A 372 -9.51 -19.85 -16.46
N ASN A 373 -9.85 -18.63 -16.90
CA ASN A 373 -8.94 -17.79 -17.66
C ASN A 373 -8.29 -16.72 -16.79
N LYS A 374 -7.08 -16.32 -17.16
CA LYS A 374 -6.44 -15.10 -16.69
C LYS A 374 -5.85 -14.33 -17.85
N THR A 375 -6.21 -13.06 -17.98
CA THR A 375 -5.54 -12.13 -18.90
C THR A 375 -4.04 -12.03 -18.58
N LEU A 376 -3.23 -12.09 -19.64
CA LEU A 376 -1.78 -11.96 -19.57
C LEU A 376 -1.34 -10.57 -20.00
N VAL A 377 -0.28 -10.07 -19.37
CA VAL A 377 0.36 -8.81 -19.69
C VAL A 377 1.52 -9.07 -20.65
N SER A 378 1.49 -8.41 -21.80
CA SER A 378 2.51 -8.57 -22.86
C SER A 378 3.45 -7.37 -22.93
N ASP A 379 4.27 -7.17 -21.89
CA ASP A 379 5.15 -6.00 -21.72
C ASP A 379 6.64 -6.35 -21.58
N ASN A 380 7.01 -7.60 -21.83
CA ASN A 380 8.37 -8.12 -21.64
C ASN A 380 8.91 -7.95 -20.20
N GLN A 381 8.03 -7.90 -19.21
CA GLN A 381 8.36 -7.97 -17.79
C GLN A 381 7.91 -9.30 -17.18
N TRP A 382 8.51 -9.66 -16.05
CA TRP A 382 8.08 -10.81 -15.26
C TRP A 382 6.80 -10.47 -14.50
N HIS A 383 5.79 -11.32 -14.65
CA HIS A 383 4.52 -11.25 -13.95
C HIS A 383 4.28 -12.54 -13.17
N THR A 384 3.62 -12.41 -12.03
CA THR A 384 3.12 -13.58 -11.28
C THR A 384 1.60 -13.50 -11.21
N VAL A 385 0.95 -14.62 -11.46
CA VAL A 385 -0.49 -14.74 -11.50
C VAL A 385 -0.93 -15.80 -10.50
N SER A 386 -1.99 -15.48 -9.77
CA SER A 386 -2.72 -16.41 -8.92
C SER A 386 -4.15 -16.54 -9.47
N VAL A 387 -4.56 -17.77 -9.77
CA VAL A 387 -5.91 -18.13 -10.23
C VAL A 387 -6.63 -18.86 -9.10
N ASP A 388 -7.69 -18.26 -8.55
CA ASP A 388 -8.53 -18.90 -7.54
C ASP A 388 -9.51 -19.88 -8.21
N MET A 389 -9.08 -21.13 -8.30
CA MET A 389 -9.84 -22.22 -8.92
C MET A 389 -11.13 -22.53 -8.17
N SER A 390 -11.22 -22.22 -6.87
CA SER A 390 -12.42 -22.48 -6.07
C SER A 390 -13.63 -21.64 -6.50
N THR A 391 -13.39 -20.58 -7.28
CA THR A 391 -14.46 -19.80 -7.91
C THR A 391 -15.19 -20.54 -9.02
N HIS A 392 -14.58 -21.59 -9.60
CA HIS A 392 -15.23 -22.42 -10.60
C HIS A 392 -16.16 -23.44 -9.95
N ALA A 393 -17.43 -23.47 -10.37
CA ALA A 393 -18.47 -24.30 -9.74
C ALA A 393 -18.15 -25.81 -9.68
N LEU A 394 -17.35 -26.30 -10.64
CA LEU A 394 -16.96 -27.72 -10.72
C LEU A 394 -15.63 -28.06 -10.03
N TRP A 395 -14.91 -27.10 -9.44
CA TRP A 395 -13.58 -27.34 -8.86
C TRP A 395 -13.59 -28.40 -7.76
N ALA A 396 -14.53 -28.28 -6.83
CA ALA A 396 -14.69 -29.22 -5.71
C ALA A 396 -15.62 -30.41 -6.04
N THR A 397 -15.95 -30.62 -7.32
CA THR A 397 -16.85 -31.70 -7.76
C THR A 397 -16.07 -32.81 -8.47
N GLY A 398 -16.50 -34.07 -8.30
CA GLY A 398 -15.88 -35.21 -8.97
C GLY A 398 -14.60 -35.74 -8.33
N GLY A 399 -14.29 -35.32 -7.10
CA GLY A 399 -13.19 -35.83 -6.28
C GLY A 399 -11.98 -34.90 -6.24
N ASN A 400 -10.85 -35.45 -5.80
CA ASN A 400 -9.59 -34.74 -5.70
C ASN A 400 -9.06 -34.32 -7.07
N ILE A 401 -8.30 -33.21 -7.10
CA ILE A 401 -7.60 -32.75 -8.29
C ILE A 401 -6.44 -33.68 -8.58
N THR A 402 -6.32 -34.11 -9.83
CA THR A 402 -5.31 -35.10 -10.25
C THR A 402 -4.38 -34.58 -11.34
N GLY A 403 -4.69 -33.45 -11.96
CA GLY A 403 -3.91 -32.89 -13.04
C GLY A 403 -4.38 -31.50 -13.46
N ILE A 404 -3.50 -30.83 -14.20
CA ILE A 404 -3.70 -29.50 -14.78
C ILE A 404 -3.33 -29.60 -16.26
N ARG A 405 -4.07 -28.92 -17.12
CA ARG A 405 -3.55 -28.54 -18.44
C ARG A 405 -3.40 -27.03 -18.47
N TYR A 406 -2.20 -26.58 -18.79
CA TYR A 406 -1.85 -25.17 -18.83
C TYR A 406 -1.78 -24.71 -20.28
N ASP A 407 -2.79 -23.94 -20.69
CA ASP A 407 -2.77 -23.30 -22.00
C ASP A 407 -2.21 -21.89 -21.82
N TYR A 408 -0.94 -21.72 -22.14
CA TYR A 408 -0.16 -20.55 -21.70
C TYR A 408 -0.42 -19.28 -22.51
N ALA A 409 -1.23 -19.33 -23.57
CA ALA A 409 -1.66 -18.20 -24.39
C ALA A 409 -2.91 -18.58 -25.20
N THR A 410 -3.80 -17.63 -25.49
CA THR A 410 -4.97 -17.85 -26.37
C THR A 410 -4.79 -17.25 -27.77
N LEU A 411 -3.70 -16.53 -28.01
CA LEU A 411 -3.37 -15.92 -29.29
C LEU A 411 -2.10 -16.54 -29.87
N SER A 412 -2.14 -16.86 -31.17
CA SER A 412 -1.02 -17.48 -31.89
C SER A 412 0.16 -16.51 -32.10
N GLY A 413 1.38 -17.05 -32.17
CA GLY A 413 2.60 -16.31 -32.47
C GLY A 413 3.27 -15.60 -31.29
N ALA A 414 2.74 -15.71 -30.07
CA ALA A 414 3.39 -15.18 -28.88
C ALA A 414 4.54 -16.09 -28.40
N THR A 415 5.64 -15.49 -27.95
CA THR A 415 6.75 -16.18 -27.29
C THR A 415 6.77 -15.83 -25.81
N LEU A 416 6.79 -16.83 -24.94
CA LEU A 416 6.80 -16.66 -23.49
C LEU A 416 7.99 -17.38 -22.85
N ASP A 417 8.54 -16.76 -21.81
CA ASP A 417 9.34 -17.43 -20.79
C ASP A 417 8.41 -17.85 -19.65
N LEU A 418 8.48 -19.12 -19.26
CA LEU A 418 7.75 -19.70 -18.14
C LEU A 418 8.77 -20.12 -17.07
N ASP A 419 8.60 -19.63 -15.84
CA ASP A 419 9.53 -19.86 -14.73
C ASP A 419 9.03 -20.99 -13.81
N PHE A 420 7.81 -20.86 -13.29
CA PHE A 420 7.20 -21.93 -12.53
C PHE A 420 5.68 -21.92 -12.58
N ILE A 421 5.09 -23.06 -12.24
CA ILE A 421 3.67 -23.24 -11.95
C ILE A 421 3.48 -24.15 -10.74
N GLU A 422 2.49 -23.86 -9.90
CA GLU A 422 2.17 -24.62 -8.69
C GLU A 422 0.67 -24.74 -8.45
N LEU A 423 0.28 -25.82 -7.76
CA LEU A 423 -1.03 -25.95 -7.13
C LEU A 423 -0.85 -25.76 -5.63
N SER A 424 -1.52 -24.76 -5.06
CA SER A 424 -1.23 -24.26 -3.72
C SER A 424 -2.50 -23.90 -2.93
N SER A 425 -2.34 -23.78 -1.62
CA SER A 425 -3.37 -23.37 -0.66
C SER A 425 -3.50 -21.85 -0.49
N ALA A 426 -2.55 -21.06 -1.00
CA ALA A 426 -2.55 -19.61 -0.88
C ALA A 426 -2.10 -18.90 -2.18
N PRO A 427 -2.64 -17.71 -2.47
CA PRO A 427 -2.23 -16.94 -3.64
C PRO A 427 -0.83 -16.34 -3.45
N ILE A 428 -0.06 -16.26 -4.52
CA ILE A 428 1.09 -15.35 -4.57
C ILE A 428 0.57 -13.91 -4.68
N ILE A 429 1.04 -13.04 -3.78
CA ILE A 429 0.69 -11.62 -3.73
C ILE A 429 1.80 -10.70 -4.25
N GLY A 430 2.99 -11.25 -4.50
CA GLY A 430 4.10 -10.49 -5.05
C GLY A 430 5.38 -11.31 -5.16
N THR A 431 6.34 -10.76 -5.89
CA THR A 431 7.70 -11.32 -6.03
C THR A 431 8.74 -10.22 -5.91
N GLY A 432 9.97 -10.59 -5.56
CA GLY A 432 11.06 -9.66 -5.30
C GLY A 432 11.35 -9.51 -3.82
N SER A 433 12.41 -8.79 -3.49
CA SER A 433 12.89 -8.69 -2.10
C SER A 433 11.96 -7.91 -1.16
N SER A 434 10.95 -7.22 -1.71
CA SER A 434 9.97 -6.50 -0.91
C SER A 434 8.59 -6.46 -1.55
N ILE A 435 7.58 -6.28 -0.71
CA ILE A 435 6.18 -6.05 -1.08
C ILE A 435 5.58 -4.94 -0.22
N THR A 436 4.62 -4.20 -0.77
CA THR A 436 3.79 -3.27 0.01
C THR A 436 2.39 -3.84 0.15
N VAL A 437 1.92 -3.93 1.39
CA VAL A 437 0.64 -4.56 1.75
C VAL A 437 -0.19 -3.62 2.63
N ALA A 438 -1.51 -3.68 2.49
CA ALA A 438 -2.46 -2.87 3.25
C ALA A 438 -3.55 -3.75 3.89
N PRO A 439 -3.19 -4.57 4.90
CA PRO A 439 -4.15 -5.51 5.49
C PRO A 439 -5.30 -4.77 6.20
N THR A 440 -6.51 -5.32 6.09
CA THR A 440 -7.70 -4.82 6.80
C THR A 440 -7.94 -5.50 8.15
N ALA A 441 -7.27 -6.61 8.40
CA ALA A 441 -7.26 -7.37 9.66
C ALA A 441 -5.84 -7.88 9.92
N THR A 442 -5.55 -8.34 11.14
CA THR A 442 -4.24 -8.94 11.42
C THR A 442 -3.98 -10.12 10.48
N THR A 443 -2.94 -10.00 9.66
CA THR A 443 -2.61 -10.94 8.59
C THR A 443 -1.17 -11.38 8.70
N THR A 444 -0.92 -12.68 8.50
CA THR A 444 0.42 -13.24 8.41
C THR A 444 0.85 -13.33 6.96
N TYR A 445 2.01 -12.75 6.65
CA TYR A 445 2.65 -12.83 5.34
C TYR A 445 3.78 -13.82 5.39
N TYR A 446 4.00 -14.52 4.28
CA TYR A 446 5.03 -15.53 4.14
C TYR A 446 5.92 -15.19 2.96
N ALA A 447 7.21 -15.54 3.07
CA ALA A 447 8.16 -15.41 1.99
C ALA A 447 8.99 -16.68 1.85
N ASN A 448 9.19 -17.16 0.64
CA ASN A 448 10.19 -18.17 0.29
C ASN A 448 10.92 -17.79 -0.99
N ARG A 449 11.82 -18.67 -1.46
CA ARG A 449 12.50 -18.52 -2.74
C ARG A 449 12.15 -19.66 -3.68
N LYS A 450 11.92 -19.31 -4.95
CA LYS A 450 11.57 -20.24 -6.03
C LYS A 450 12.45 -20.04 -7.27
N GLY A 451 12.51 -21.04 -8.14
CA GLY A 451 13.20 -21.02 -9.44
C GLY A 451 13.91 -22.34 -9.74
N TYR A 452 14.95 -22.31 -10.59
CA TYR A 452 15.66 -23.51 -11.04
C TYR A 452 16.23 -24.32 -9.88
N ASN A 453 15.73 -25.55 -9.69
CA ASN A 453 16.05 -26.43 -8.57
C ASN A 453 15.89 -25.78 -7.19
N VAL A 454 15.02 -24.78 -7.08
CA VAL A 454 14.82 -23.98 -5.87
C VAL A 454 13.33 -23.95 -5.53
N ASN A 455 12.98 -24.52 -4.39
CA ASN A 455 11.72 -24.27 -3.69
C ASN A 455 12.00 -24.35 -2.19
N THR A 456 12.22 -23.22 -1.54
CA THR A 456 12.64 -23.20 -0.14
C THR A 456 11.44 -23.20 0.80
N SER A 457 11.65 -23.62 2.05
CA SER A 457 10.68 -23.38 3.13
C SER A 457 10.41 -21.89 3.29
N CYS A 458 9.20 -21.52 3.74
CA CYS A 458 8.92 -20.11 4.05
C CYS A 458 9.39 -19.70 5.42
N ILE A 459 9.59 -18.39 5.54
CA ILE A 459 9.50 -17.64 6.78
C ILE A 459 8.23 -16.80 6.81
N SER A 460 7.86 -16.26 7.96
CA SER A 460 6.61 -15.51 8.12
C SER A 460 6.74 -14.29 9.01
N GLN A 461 5.94 -13.26 8.74
CA GLN A 461 5.76 -12.09 9.59
C GLN A 461 4.28 -11.75 9.71
N ALA A 462 3.78 -11.68 10.95
CA ALA A 462 2.45 -11.16 11.24
C ALA A 462 2.46 -9.63 11.24
N VAL A 463 1.50 -9.03 10.55
CA VAL A 463 1.22 -7.60 10.60
C VAL A 463 -0.09 -7.41 11.35
N ALA A 464 -0.01 -6.87 12.56
CA ALA A 464 -1.16 -6.56 13.39
C ALA A 464 -1.89 -5.32 12.86
N VAL A 465 -3.21 -5.40 12.73
CA VAL A 465 -4.05 -4.25 12.35
C VAL A 465 -4.80 -3.75 13.56
N ASN A 466 -4.45 -2.55 14.00
CA ASN A 466 -5.11 -1.89 15.11
C ASN A 466 -6.35 -1.17 14.62
N VAL A 467 -7.46 -1.41 15.31
CA VAL A 467 -8.73 -0.71 15.05
C VAL A 467 -8.58 0.78 15.29
N LEU A 468 -9.23 1.59 14.46
CA LEU A 468 -9.31 3.03 14.68
C LEU A 468 -10.27 3.30 15.85
N PRO A 469 -10.00 4.29 16.72
CA PRO A 469 -10.98 4.71 17.71
C PRO A 469 -12.22 5.30 17.03
N VAL A 470 -13.36 5.22 17.72
CA VAL A 470 -14.59 5.94 17.35
C VAL A 470 -14.76 7.11 18.33
N PRO A 471 -14.44 8.35 17.92
CA PRO A 471 -14.64 9.53 18.77
C PRO A 471 -16.08 9.66 19.24
N SER A 472 -16.30 9.98 20.52
CA SER A 472 -17.64 10.30 21.02
C SER A 472 -17.60 11.27 22.19
N PHE A 473 -18.75 11.85 22.51
CA PHE A 473 -18.87 12.68 23.71
C PHE A 473 -19.52 11.87 24.84
N THR A 474 -18.87 11.85 26.00
CA THR A 474 -19.44 11.31 27.25
C THR A 474 -20.23 12.37 28.01
N THR A 475 -19.83 13.64 27.87
CA THR A 475 -20.56 14.82 28.39
C THR A 475 -20.65 15.86 27.28
N GLN A 476 -21.83 16.45 27.14
CA GLN A 476 -22.09 17.53 26.19
C GLN A 476 -22.83 18.66 26.90
N ALA A 477 -22.69 19.87 26.37
CA ALA A 477 -23.47 21.00 26.82
C ALA A 477 -24.98 20.77 26.59
N GLY A 478 -25.81 21.39 27.43
CA GLY A 478 -27.26 21.35 27.24
C GLY A 478 -27.69 21.97 25.92
N ALA A 479 -28.87 21.60 25.40
CA ALA A 479 -29.37 22.08 24.10
C ALA A 479 -29.47 23.62 23.99
N ILE A 480 -29.61 24.31 25.13
CA ILE A 480 -29.67 25.76 25.23
C ILE A 480 -28.68 26.21 26.30
N VAL A 481 -27.81 27.14 25.96
CA VAL A 481 -26.79 27.69 26.86
C VAL A 481 -26.79 29.20 26.81
N VAL A 482 -26.38 29.82 27.91
CA VAL A 482 -26.28 31.28 28.00
C VAL A 482 -24.88 31.71 27.58
N ILE A 483 -24.77 32.75 26.75
CA ILE A 483 -23.46 33.31 26.42
C ILE A 483 -22.71 33.77 27.68
N ASN A 484 -21.39 33.77 27.63
CA ASN A 484 -20.50 34.11 28.75
C ASN A 484 -20.61 33.16 29.97
N THR A 485 -21.29 32.02 29.84
CA THR A 485 -21.30 30.96 30.86
C THR A 485 -20.49 29.75 30.40
N ASP A 486 -19.85 29.07 31.35
CA ASP A 486 -19.03 27.90 31.06
C ASP A 486 -19.91 26.72 30.62
N VAL A 487 -19.51 26.10 29.52
CA VAL A 487 -20.08 24.86 29.02
C VAL A 487 -18.98 23.83 28.88
N THR A 488 -19.28 22.59 29.22
CA THR A 488 -18.31 21.50 29.26
C THR A 488 -18.62 20.45 28.21
N TYR A 489 -17.59 20.05 27.48
CA TYR A 489 -17.59 18.88 26.63
C TYR A 489 -16.52 17.92 27.13
N THR A 490 -16.87 16.65 27.28
CA THR A 490 -15.94 15.58 27.69
C THR A 490 -16.04 14.44 26.71
N THR A 491 -14.90 13.92 26.31
CA THR A 491 -14.73 12.74 25.46
C THR A 491 -14.11 11.60 26.27
N GLN A 492 -13.98 10.42 25.68
CA GLN A 492 -13.31 9.28 26.32
C GLN A 492 -11.89 9.66 26.78
N SER A 493 -11.51 9.24 27.99
CA SER A 493 -10.17 9.45 28.55
C SER A 493 -9.18 8.39 28.05
N GLY A 494 -7.88 8.62 28.31
CA GLY A 494 -6.80 7.66 27.99
C GLY A 494 -6.37 7.63 26.52
N GLN A 495 -6.96 8.47 25.66
CA GLN A 495 -6.54 8.69 24.28
C GLN A 495 -5.44 9.77 24.22
N THR A 496 -4.80 9.92 23.06
CA THR A 496 -3.75 10.92 22.78
C THR A 496 -4.15 11.80 21.60
N ASN A 497 -3.45 12.92 21.41
CA ASN A 497 -3.64 13.82 20.26
C ASN A 497 -5.11 14.25 20.08
N TYR A 498 -5.75 14.75 21.14
CA TYR A 498 -7.10 15.29 21.04
C TYR A 498 -7.12 16.53 20.13
N ILE A 499 -7.98 16.53 19.12
CA ILE A 499 -8.13 17.63 18.17
C ILE A 499 -9.53 18.19 18.33
N TRP A 500 -9.63 19.28 19.09
CA TRP A 500 -10.86 20.03 19.30
C TRP A 500 -11.05 21.06 18.19
N THR A 501 -12.16 20.98 17.46
CA THR A 501 -12.55 21.97 16.45
C THR A 501 -13.77 22.74 16.92
N ILE A 502 -13.58 24.04 17.14
CA ILE A 502 -14.59 24.94 17.70
C ILE A 502 -14.94 25.97 16.63
N PRO A 503 -16.23 26.17 16.28
CA PRO A 503 -16.63 27.14 15.27
C PRO A 503 -16.42 28.58 15.75
N GLY A 504 -15.84 29.40 14.88
CA GLY A 504 -15.62 30.83 15.11
C GLY A 504 -14.17 31.16 15.47
N VAL A 505 -13.95 32.39 15.93
CA VAL A 505 -12.63 32.92 16.30
C VAL A 505 -12.51 33.05 17.82
N ILE A 506 -11.40 32.57 18.39
CA ILE A 506 -11.12 32.70 19.82
C ILE A 506 -11.12 34.18 20.26
N ASN A 507 -11.64 34.45 21.45
CA ASN A 507 -11.86 35.79 22.03
C ASN A 507 -12.83 36.70 21.26
N THR A 508 -13.47 36.21 20.20
CA THR A 508 -14.53 36.92 19.46
C THR A 508 -15.85 36.14 19.53
N ASP A 509 -15.81 34.86 19.18
CA ASP A 509 -16.98 33.96 19.17
C ASP A 509 -17.03 33.04 20.40
N TYR A 510 -15.87 32.70 20.96
CA TYR A 510 -15.75 31.88 22.15
C TYR A 510 -14.45 32.17 22.92
N THR A 511 -14.40 31.81 24.20
CA THR A 511 -13.16 31.76 25.00
C THR A 511 -13.02 30.40 25.64
N ILE A 512 -11.80 29.85 25.68
CA ILE A 512 -11.52 28.61 26.41
C ILE A 512 -11.21 28.95 27.85
N THR A 513 -11.97 28.36 28.78
CA THR A 513 -11.77 28.53 30.22
C THR A 513 -10.75 27.53 30.75
N SER A 514 -10.82 26.27 30.31
CA SER A 514 -9.83 25.23 30.61
C SER A 514 -9.94 24.04 29.65
N GLY A 515 -8.89 23.21 29.59
CA GLY A 515 -8.84 22.04 28.71
C GLY A 515 -8.68 22.41 27.23
N GLY A 516 -9.12 21.51 26.34
CA GLY A 516 -9.10 21.76 24.90
C GLY A 516 -7.74 21.66 24.21
N THR A 517 -6.69 21.20 24.91
CA THR A 517 -5.38 20.92 24.30
C THR A 517 -5.30 19.50 23.74
N SER A 518 -4.17 19.16 23.11
CA SER A 518 -3.90 17.83 22.57
C SER A 518 -3.79 16.72 23.61
N SER A 519 -3.68 17.06 24.89
CA SER A 519 -3.67 16.11 26.01
C SER A 519 -5.00 16.07 26.78
N ASP A 520 -5.94 16.97 26.47
CA ASP A 520 -7.15 17.13 27.27
C ASP A 520 -8.34 16.41 26.64
N ASN A 521 -8.86 15.42 27.36
CA ASN A 521 -10.13 14.78 27.02
C ASN A 521 -11.35 15.62 27.43
N THR A 522 -11.15 16.84 27.93
CA THR A 522 -12.19 17.76 28.35
C THR A 522 -11.92 19.15 27.78
N LEU A 523 -12.98 19.85 27.37
CA LEU A 523 -12.98 21.23 26.91
C LEU A 523 -14.05 22.01 27.68
N VAL A 524 -13.63 23.06 28.38
CA VAL A 524 -14.53 24.03 29.02
C VAL A 524 -14.37 25.37 28.31
N LEU A 525 -15.46 25.90 27.78
CA LEU A 525 -15.45 27.16 27.04
C LEU A 525 -16.69 28.00 27.36
N LYS A 526 -16.63 29.28 26.96
CA LYS A 526 -17.77 30.20 26.94
C LYS A 526 -18.05 30.61 25.51
N TRP A 527 -19.30 30.55 25.08
CA TRP A 527 -19.72 31.20 23.83
C TRP A 527 -19.92 32.69 24.04
N LEU A 528 -19.41 33.51 23.13
CA LEU A 528 -19.55 34.97 23.15
C LEU A 528 -20.61 35.45 22.16
N THR A 529 -20.88 34.67 21.10
CA THR A 529 -21.87 35.01 20.08
C THR A 529 -23.08 34.07 20.11
N ASN A 530 -24.24 34.63 19.78
CA ASN A 530 -25.49 33.88 19.70
C ASN A 530 -25.51 32.94 18.48
N GLY A 531 -26.42 31.97 18.52
CA GLY A 531 -26.72 31.09 17.39
C GLY A 531 -26.35 29.62 17.62
N SER A 532 -26.47 28.83 16.56
CA SER A 532 -26.21 27.39 16.56
C SER A 532 -24.71 27.11 16.66
N LYS A 533 -24.29 26.29 17.61
CA LYS A 533 -22.89 25.92 17.85
C LYS A 533 -22.73 24.40 17.85
N ILE A 534 -21.70 23.91 17.18
CA ILE A 534 -21.35 22.49 17.10
C ILE A 534 -19.85 22.38 17.29
N VAL A 535 -19.41 21.65 18.31
CA VAL A 535 -17.99 21.34 18.52
C VAL A 535 -17.71 19.96 17.94
N SER A 536 -16.57 19.76 17.29
CA SER A 536 -16.15 18.42 16.89
C SER A 536 -14.83 18.01 17.53
N ILE A 537 -14.66 16.70 17.68
CA ILE A 537 -13.51 16.09 18.35
C ILE A 537 -13.01 14.89 17.54
N ASN A 538 -11.70 14.77 17.42
CA ASN A 538 -11.02 13.54 17.01
C ASN A 538 -9.86 13.27 17.97
N TYR A 539 -9.36 12.04 18.01
CA TYR A 539 -8.22 11.66 18.84
C TYR A 539 -7.59 10.36 18.33
N SER A 540 -6.41 10.03 18.88
CA SER A 540 -5.69 8.79 18.62
C SER A 540 -5.74 7.83 19.80
N ASN A 541 -5.81 6.53 19.54
CA ASN A 541 -5.78 5.51 20.60
C ASN A 541 -4.35 5.22 21.09
N THR A 542 -4.22 4.27 22.02
CA THR A 542 -2.93 3.83 22.58
C THR A 542 -1.98 3.23 21.55
N ASN A 543 -2.48 2.80 20.38
CA ASN A 543 -1.69 2.32 19.26
C ASN A 543 -1.34 3.44 18.26
N ASN A 544 -1.55 4.71 18.64
CA ASN A 544 -1.38 5.90 17.81
C ASN A 544 -2.25 5.93 16.55
N CYS A 545 -3.36 5.19 16.53
CA CYS A 545 -4.32 5.23 15.43
C CYS A 545 -5.35 6.33 15.65
N THR A 546 -5.43 7.27 14.73
CA THR A 546 -6.41 8.37 14.74
C THR A 546 -7.76 7.90 14.20
N GLY A 547 -8.87 8.37 14.79
CA GLY A 547 -10.20 8.10 14.28
C GLY A 547 -10.35 8.58 12.83
N ALA A 548 -10.99 7.77 11.98
CA ALA A 548 -11.16 8.10 10.55
C ALA A 548 -11.98 9.38 10.34
N ILE A 549 -12.94 9.66 11.24
CA ILE A 549 -13.85 10.79 11.16
C ILE A 549 -13.97 11.40 12.56
N ALA A 550 -13.93 12.73 12.63
CA ALA A 550 -14.23 13.47 13.86
C ALA A 550 -15.72 13.38 14.19
N THR A 551 -16.07 13.25 15.46
CA THR A 551 -17.47 13.27 15.90
C THR A 551 -17.88 14.68 16.30
N SER A 552 -19.09 15.07 15.89
CA SER A 552 -19.70 16.34 16.26
C SER A 552 -20.56 16.20 17.52
N SER A 553 -20.59 17.25 18.34
CA SER A 553 -21.54 17.38 19.43
C SER A 553 -22.96 17.56 18.87
N ASN A 554 -23.96 17.41 19.73
CA ASN A 554 -25.29 17.95 19.49
C ASN A 554 -25.19 19.45 19.18
N SER A 555 -26.12 19.95 18.36
CA SER A 555 -26.27 21.38 18.14
C SER A 555 -26.75 22.07 19.41
N VAL A 556 -26.02 23.10 19.83
CA VAL A 556 -26.33 23.92 21.00
C VAL A 556 -26.73 25.31 20.54
N ILE A 557 -27.81 25.84 21.09
CA ILE A 557 -28.22 27.23 20.84
C ILE A 557 -27.65 28.11 21.95
N ALA A 558 -26.59 28.85 21.62
CA ALA A 558 -26.04 29.88 22.51
C ALA A 558 -26.86 31.17 22.38
N ARG A 559 -27.26 31.75 23.52
CA ARG A 559 -28.13 32.95 23.54
C ARG A 559 -27.91 33.82 24.78
N ASN A 560 -28.38 35.07 24.73
CA ASN A 560 -28.48 35.90 25.94
C ASN A 560 -29.50 35.33 26.95
N ASN A 561 -29.43 35.77 28.20
CA ASN A 561 -30.48 35.50 29.18
C ASN A 561 -31.80 36.14 28.71
N GLY A 562 -32.90 35.41 28.82
CA GLY A 562 -34.26 35.94 28.73
C GLY A 562 -34.73 36.57 30.04
N ILE A 563 -35.89 37.21 30.01
CA ILE A 563 -36.54 37.80 31.20
C ILE A 563 -37.83 37.02 31.52
N SER A 564 -38.05 36.70 32.80
CA SER A 564 -39.29 36.10 33.32
C SER A 564 -40.40 37.13 33.55
N ILE A 565 -41.66 36.69 33.69
CA ILE A 565 -42.78 37.58 34.08
C ILE A 565 -42.53 38.38 35.37
N ASN A 566 -41.64 37.89 36.24
CA ASN A 566 -41.28 38.53 37.49
C ASN A 566 -39.96 39.33 37.39
N GLY A 567 -39.41 39.51 36.19
CA GLY A 567 -38.18 40.27 35.94
C GLY A 567 -36.88 39.50 36.19
N SER A 568 -36.94 38.19 36.47
CA SER A 568 -35.74 37.37 36.71
C SER A 568 -35.06 36.96 35.40
N LYS A 569 -33.73 36.83 35.41
CA LYS A 569 -32.99 36.26 34.27
C LYS A 569 -33.29 34.76 34.16
N ILE A 570 -33.66 34.29 32.98
CA ILE A 570 -33.91 32.87 32.71
C ILE A 570 -33.21 32.41 31.43
N SER A 571 -32.59 31.22 31.47
CA SER A 571 -31.92 30.58 30.34
C SER A 571 -32.88 29.82 29.40
N ASN A 572 -33.99 29.29 29.92
CA ASN A 572 -34.97 28.53 29.16
C ASN A 572 -35.97 29.46 28.43
N PRO A 573 -36.00 29.47 27.08
CA PRO A 573 -36.90 30.33 26.32
C PRO A 573 -38.37 29.97 26.46
N ALA A 574 -38.71 28.73 26.82
CA ALA A 574 -40.11 28.30 27.00
C ALA A 574 -40.82 29.04 28.13
N VAL A 575 -40.06 29.64 29.05
CA VAL A 575 -40.56 30.38 30.21
C VAL A 575 -40.14 31.87 30.19
N SER A 576 -39.52 32.32 29.10
CA SER A 576 -39.17 33.72 28.91
C SER A 576 -40.34 34.49 28.29
N ILE A 577 -40.45 35.77 28.63
CA ILE A 577 -41.40 36.70 28.01
C ILE A 577 -41.03 36.90 26.53
N ASP A 578 -42.01 36.81 25.63
CA ASP A 578 -41.89 37.12 24.21
C ASP A 578 -42.07 38.61 23.89
N SER A 579 -41.93 38.99 22.62
CA SER A 579 -42.15 40.37 22.13
C SER A 579 -43.53 40.96 22.46
N ASN A 580 -44.49 40.12 22.87
CA ASN A 580 -45.87 40.49 23.15
C ASN A 580 -46.21 40.42 24.65
N GLY A 581 -45.24 40.14 25.53
CA GLY A 581 -45.47 40.05 26.97
C GLY A 581 -45.99 38.70 27.46
N LYS A 582 -46.03 37.66 26.61
CA LYS A 582 -46.56 36.33 26.93
C LYS A 582 -45.43 35.35 27.27
N ILE A 583 -45.69 34.40 28.17
CA ILE A 583 -44.79 33.27 28.44
C ILE A 583 -44.98 32.20 27.35
N GLY A 584 -43.86 31.76 26.77
CA GLY A 584 -43.80 30.59 25.88
C GLY A 584 -44.01 30.87 24.40
N SER A 585 -43.48 29.95 23.57
CA SER A 585 -43.52 29.81 22.10
C SER A 585 -43.50 31.06 21.20
N GLY A 586 -42.95 32.19 21.67
CA GLY A 586 -42.70 33.41 20.89
C GLY A 586 -41.25 33.87 20.96
N LYS A 587 -40.88 34.87 20.13
CA LYS A 587 -39.53 35.47 20.11
C LYS A 587 -39.21 36.07 21.47
N SER A 588 -38.30 35.44 22.21
CA SER A 588 -38.00 35.85 23.59
C SER A 588 -37.21 37.16 23.61
N ILE A 589 -37.55 38.03 24.56
CA ILE A 589 -36.83 39.28 24.80
C ILE A 589 -35.62 39.00 25.70
N SER A 590 -34.43 39.42 25.27
CA SER A 590 -33.21 39.31 26.09
C SER A 590 -33.23 40.27 27.28
N SER A 591 -32.34 40.06 28.25
CA SER A 591 -32.08 41.01 29.34
C SER A 591 -31.63 42.39 28.85
N TYR A 592 -31.30 42.53 27.56
CA TYR A 592 -30.90 43.77 26.89
C TYR A 592 -31.99 44.33 25.96
N GLY A 593 -33.18 43.72 25.92
CA GLY A 593 -34.29 44.16 25.08
C GLY A 593 -34.26 43.67 23.62
N GLU A 594 -33.37 42.73 23.29
CA GLU A 594 -33.21 42.21 21.93
C GLU A 594 -34.18 41.04 21.66
N LEU A 595 -34.68 40.95 20.42
CA LEU A 595 -35.41 39.76 19.96
C LEU A 595 -34.43 38.63 19.68
N MET A 596 -34.53 37.54 20.44
CA MET A 596 -33.68 36.37 20.26
C MET A 596 -34.37 35.32 19.41
N ASP A 597 -34.15 35.42 18.08
CA ASP A 597 -34.10 34.36 17.05
C ASP A 597 -34.38 34.97 15.65
N SER A 598 -33.34 35.49 14.97
CA SER A 598 -33.28 35.60 13.50
C SER A 598 -31.85 35.88 12.98
N PRO A 599 -31.41 35.28 11.86
CA PRO A 599 -30.08 35.46 11.24
C PRO A 599 -29.96 36.71 10.32
N LEU A 600 -30.64 37.81 10.63
CA LEU A 600 -30.59 39.04 9.82
C LEU A 600 -29.93 40.18 10.61
N PRO A 601 -29.26 41.15 9.93
CA PRO A 601 -28.41 42.14 10.59
C PRO A 601 -29.20 42.99 11.60
N PRO A 602 -28.54 43.53 12.65
CA PRO A 602 -29.21 44.11 13.80
C PRO A 602 -30.19 45.24 13.40
N PRO A 603 -31.40 45.28 13.96
CA PRO A 603 -32.27 46.44 13.84
C PRO A 603 -31.59 47.66 14.47
N LYS A 604 -31.63 48.80 13.77
CA LYS A 604 -31.12 50.07 14.26
C LYS A 604 -31.96 50.54 15.46
N VAL A 605 -31.35 50.58 16.64
CA VAL A 605 -31.94 51.23 17.82
C VAL A 605 -31.82 52.74 17.64
N VAL A 606 -32.96 53.44 17.56
CA VAL A 606 -33.01 54.91 17.71
C VAL A 606 -33.61 55.16 19.09
N GLY A 607 -32.75 55.51 20.05
CA GLY A 607 -33.19 55.94 21.37
C GLY A 607 -33.30 57.45 21.39
N ASP A 608 -34.52 57.98 21.49
CA ASP A 608 -34.73 59.33 21.97
C ASP A 608 -35.32 59.27 23.38
N THR A 609 -34.68 59.98 24.30
CA THR A 609 -35.13 60.13 25.69
C THR A 609 -36.17 61.24 25.74
N TYR A 610 -37.38 60.95 26.22
CA TYR A 610 -38.36 61.98 26.54
C TYR A 610 -38.81 61.83 27.98
N GLN A 611 -38.55 62.86 28.80
CA GLN A 611 -39.10 63.05 30.15
C GLN A 611 -38.99 61.81 31.07
N GLY A 612 -37.77 61.25 31.19
CA GLY A 612 -37.45 60.24 32.21
C GLY A 612 -37.89 58.80 31.92
N GLY A 613 -38.47 58.51 30.75
CA GLY A 613 -38.75 57.15 30.27
C GLY A 613 -38.01 56.83 28.97
N THR A 614 -37.54 55.58 28.82
CA THR A 614 -36.96 55.05 27.58
C THR A 614 -38.05 54.33 26.79
N ILE A 615 -38.26 54.73 25.52
CA ILE A 615 -39.19 54.07 24.59
C ILE A 615 -38.38 53.20 23.63
N PHE A 616 -38.79 51.95 23.44
CA PHE A 616 -38.19 51.03 22.47
C PHE A 616 -39.15 50.83 21.29
N TYR A 617 -38.66 51.01 20.06
CA TYR A 617 -39.36 50.62 18.84
C TYR A 617 -38.64 49.41 18.21
N LEU A 618 -39.39 48.42 17.77
CA LEU A 618 -38.89 47.31 16.95
C LEU A 618 -39.56 47.40 15.58
N SER A 619 -38.77 47.57 14.51
CA SER A 619 -39.26 47.41 13.13
C SER A 619 -38.70 46.12 12.54
N ALA A 620 -39.56 45.33 11.89
CA ALA A 620 -39.14 44.24 11.02
C ALA A 620 -39.11 44.74 9.56
N PRO A 621 -38.15 44.34 8.72
CA PRO A 621 -38.20 44.65 7.30
C PRO A 621 -39.24 43.74 6.61
N GLY A 622 -40.26 44.34 5.99
CA GLY A 622 -41.00 43.71 4.89
C GLY A 622 -42.29 42.95 5.18
N SER A 623 -42.98 43.13 6.31
CA SER A 623 -44.36 42.62 6.44
C SER A 623 -45.27 43.58 7.19
N ASP A 624 -46.35 44.01 6.53
CA ASP A 624 -47.45 44.84 7.03
C ASP A 624 -48.29 44.10 8.09
N GLY A 625 -47.72 43.82 9.25
CA GLY A 625 -48.38 43.09 10.34
C GLY A 625 -48.02 43.59 11.73
N ILE A 626 -48.91 44.43 12.29
CA ILE A 626 -49.18 44.76 13.71
C ILE A 626 -47.97 44.85 14.67
N GLN A 627 -47.68 46.08 15.14
CA GLN A 627 -46.74 46.37 16.22
C GLN A 627 -47.50 46.75 17.50
N HIS A 628 -47.21 46.09 18.64
CA HIS A 628 -47.65 46.54 19.96
C HIS A 628 -46.46 47.15 20.72
N GLY A 629 -46.53 48.43 21.06
CA GLY A 629 -45.56 49.08 21.96
C GLY A 629 -45.93 48.85 23.42
N LEU A 630 -44.96 48.45 24.25
CA LEU A 630 -45.12 48.37 25.70
C LEU A 630 -44.43 49.58 26.36
N ILE A 631 -45.19 50.43 27.04
CA ILE A 631 -44.66 51.49 27.89
C ILE A 631 -44.51 50.93 29.32
N ARG A 632 -43.31 51.02 29.90
CA ARG A 632 -43.10 50.81 31.34
C ARG A 632 -42.97 52.17 32.01
N THR A 633 -43.92 52.54 32.86
CA THR A 633 -43.78 53.73 33.72
C THR A 633 -43.11 53.32 35.03
N GLY A 634 -41.96 53.92 35.32
CA GLY A 634 -41.28 53.79 36.61
C GLY A 634 -42.06 54.47 37.74
N ILE A 635 -41.85 53.96 38.96
CA ILE A 635 -42.42 54.48 40.21
C ILE A 635 -41.78 55.83 40.52
N TYR A 636 -42.57 56.90 40.58
CA TYR A 636 -42.18 58.12 41.29
C TYR A 636 -42.83 58.12 42.67
N ALA A 637 -42.00 57.93 43.69
CA ALA A 637 -42.35 58.27 45.07
C ALA A 637 -41.70 59.62 45.41
N SER A 638 -42.48 60.69 45.41
CA SER A 638 -42.46 61.71 46.46
C SER A 638 -43.42 62.86 46.13
N ASN A 639 -44.07 63.33 47.20
CA ASN A 639 -45.07 64.38 47.28
C ASN A 639 -44.72 65.65 46.49
N VAL A 640 -45.53 66.04 45.49
CA VAL A 640 -45.97 67.43 45.30
C VAL A 640 -47.28 67.45 44.49
N SER A 641 -48.28 68.16 45.00
CA SER A 641 -49.50 68.50 44.27
C SER A 641 -49.19 69.56 43.21
N TYR A 642 -49.44 69.27 41.94
CA TYR A 642 -49.58 70.30 40.91
C TYR A 642 -50.91 70.11 40.18
N ASN A 643 -51.82 71.04 40.45
CA ASN A 643 -52.98 71.30 39.63
C ASN A 643 -52.46 72.12 38.43
N THR A 644 -52.30 71.51 37.27
CA THR A 644 -51.86 72.22 36.05
C THR A 644 -52.85 71.94 34.94
N VAL A 645 -53.65 72.96 34.65
CA VAL A 645 -54.38 73.15 33.40
C VAL A 645 -53.36 73.09 32.27
N ILE A 646 -53.35 72.02 31.48
CA ILE A 646 -52.64 72.02 30.20
C ILE A 646 -53.56 72.73 29.20
N SER A 647 -53.37 74.04 29.06
CA SER A 647 -53.93 74.79 27.96
C SER A 647 -53.34 74.25 26.66
N THR A 648 -54.21 73.81 25.75
CA THR A 648 -53.90 73.57 24.36
C THR A 648 -53.51 74.88 23.69
N THR A 649 -52.21 75.17 23.65
CA THR A 649 -51.65 76.00 22.57
C THR A 649 -50.73 75.07 21.78
N ILE A 650 -51.33 74.26 20.91
CA ILE A 650 -50.61 73.63 19.82
C ILE A 650 -50.25 74.77 18.86
N PRO A 651 -48.96 75.02 18.56
CA PRO A 651 -48.59 76.03 17.59
C PRO A 651 -49.31 75.74 16.27
N ASN A 652 -49.83 76.82 15.67
CA ASN A 652 -50.46 76.85 14.36
C ASN A 652 -49.93 75.76 13.43
N ALA A 653 -50.87 75.02 12.84
CA ALA A 653 -50.64 74.22 11.67
C ALA A 653 -49.82 75.01 10.64
N ASN A 654 -48.54 74.66 10.51
CA ASN A 654 -47.77 74.61 9.27
C ASN A 654 -46.37 74.05 9.60
N THR A 655 -46.10 72.86 9.04
CA THR A 655 -44.78 72.24 8.84
C THR A 655 -43.88 72.04 10.06
N ALA A 656 -44.08 70.92 10.77
CA ALA A 656 -42.98 70.16 11.36
C ALA A 656 -42.94 68.79 10.67
N VAL A 657 -42.07 68.69 9.67
CA VAL A 657 -41.78 67.46 8.93
C VAL A 657 -41.03 66.50 9.87
N LEU A 658 -41.77 65.61 10.53
CA LEU A 658 -41.26 64.27 10.82
C LEU A 658 -41.76 63.37 9.69
N ASN A 659 -40.82 62.78 8.97
CA ASN A 659 -41.02 62.04 7.73
C ASN A 659 -42.23 61.09 7.72
N GLY A 660 -43.36 61.56 7.17
CA GLY A 660 -44.21 60.77 6.28
C GLY A 660 -45.26 59.82 6.85
N TYR A 661 -45.69 59.87 8.12
CA TYR A 661 -46.80 59.02 8.59
C TYR A 661 -47.81 59.73 9.48
N SER A 662 -49.03 59.91 8.98
CA SER A 662 -50.19 60.58 9.62
C SER A 662 -51.28 59.61 10.12
N ASP A 663 -51.00 58.32 10.31
CA ASP A 663 -52.03 57.27 10.34
C ASP A 663 -52.49 56.77 11.73
N TRP A 664 -52.27 57.50 12.82
CA TRP A 664 -52.65 57.02 14.17
C TRP A 664 -54.08 57.45 14.56
N ARG A 665 -54.94 56.49 14.91
CA ARG A 665 -56.29 56.73 15.48
C ARG A 665 -56.56 55.87 16.71
N LEU A 666 -57.60 56.21 17.47
CA LEU A 666 -58.10 55.36 18.57
C LEU A 666 -58.99 54.23 17.99
N PRO A 667 -58.94 53.00 18.54
CA PRO A 667 -59.70 51.86 18.02
C PRO A 667 -61.22 52.05 18.18
N ASN A 668 -62.00 51.49 17.26
CA ASN A 668 -63.46 51.53 17.33
C ASN A 668 -64.05 50.40 18.21
N PHE A 669 -65.36 50.47 18.49
CA PHE A 669 -66.07 49.54 19.39
C PHE A 669 -65.89 48.06 19.03
N THR A 670 -65.84 47.72 17.74
CA THR A 670 -65.70 46.34 17.25
C THR A 670 -64.27 45.81 17.39
N GLU A 671 -63.27 46.69 17.31
CA GLU A 671 -61.85 46.36 17.52
C GLU A 671 -61.51 46.20 19.02
N ALA A 672 -62.12 47.01 19.89
CA ALA A 672 -61.97 46.89 21.34
C ALA A 672 -62.55 45.57 21.90
N GLN A 673 -63.61 45.03 21.28
CA GLN A 673 -64.28 43.81 21.74
C GLN A 673 -63.46 42.53 21.53
N LYS A 674 -62.45 42.54 20.63
CA LYS A 674 -61.51 41.41 20.46
C LYS A 674 -60.43 41.34 21.55
N ILE A 675 -60.29 42.40 22.36
CA ILE A 675 -59.21 42.55 23.35
C ILE A 675 -59.67 42.12 24.75
N CYS A 676 -60.99 42.07 25.02
CA CYS A 676 -61.55 41.61 26.29
C CYS A 676 -62.51 40.42 26.07
N GLN A 677 -62.04 39.20 26.30
CA GLN A 677 -62.92 38.04 26.42
C GLN A 677 -63.56 38.00 27.82
N THR A 678 -64.89 37.91 27.84
CA THR A 678 -65.84 37.56 28.93
C THR A 678 -66.70 38.69 29.50
N GLY A 679 -68.03 38.52 29.36
CA GLY A 679 -69.06 38.99 30.30
C GLY A 679 -69.64 40.40 30.10
N ALA A 680 -70.86 40.44 29.53
CA ALA A 680 -71.92 41.44 29.75
C ALA A 680 -71.57 42.94 29.81
N GLY A 681 -71.60 43.57 28.62
CA GLY A 681 -72.12 44.90 28.28
C GLY A 681 -71.98 46.08 29.24
N PHE A 682 -71.03 46.99 28.95
CA PHE A 682 -71.17 48.45 29.09
C PHE A 682 -70.29 49.14 28.03
N GLY A 683 -70.87 50.05 27.25
CA GLY A 683 -70.21 50.71 26.11
C GLY A 683 -69.56 52.04 26.49
N MET A 684 -68.38 52.30 25.93
CA MET A 684 -67.79 53.65 25.86
C MET A 684 -68.27 54.33 24.57
N MET A 685 -68.93 55.48 24.67
CA MET A 685 -69.17 56.38 23.53
C MET A 685 -68.07 57.45 23.49
N MET A 686 -67.35 57.55 22.38
CA MET A 686 -66.58 58.75 22.03
C MET A 686 -67.19 59.32 20.74
N SER A 687 -67.77 60.52 20.85
CA SER A 687 -68.36 61.26 19.73
C SER A 687 -67.38 62.35 19.28
N SER A 688 -67.03 62.38 18.00
CA SER A 688 -66.34 63.51 17.37
C SER A 688 -67.37 64.48 16.78
N THR A 689 -67.43 65.73 17.25
CA THR A 689 -68.18 66.79 16.55
C THR A 689 -67.24 67.63 15.67
N PRO A 690 -67.71 68.14 14.50
CA PRO A 690 -66.83 68.47 13.38
C PRO A 690 -66.11 69.83 13.45
N ASN A 691 -66.12 70.55 14.56
CA ASN A 691 -65.48 71.86 14.66
C ASN A 691 -64.79 72.04 16.01
N GLY A 692 -63.47 71.87 16.03
CA GLY A 692 -62.56 72.52 16.98
C GLY A 692 -62.48 71.96 18.40
N ALA A 693 -61.56 71.01 18.59
CA ALA A 693 -60.57 70.99 19.69
C ALA A 693 -61.00 70.81 21.16
N ASN A 694 -61.89 69.86 21.49
CA ASN A 694 -61.93 69.25 22.84
C ASN A 694 -62.37 67.77 22.77
N ILE A 695 -61.69 66.88 23.52
CA ILE A 695 -62.13 65.50 23.80
C ILE A 695 -62.50 65.46 25.29
N ASP A 696 -63.79 65.38 25.60
CA ASP A 696 -64.26 65.17 26.97
C ASP A 696 -64.34 63.66 27.28
N ILE A 697 -63.69 63.23 28.38
CA ILE A 697 -63.89 61.90 28.97
C ILE A 697 -64.86 62.07 30.15
N VAL A 698 -66.10 61.62 30.00
CA VAL A 698 -67.08 61.60 31.10
C VAL A 698 -66.93 60.30 31.88
N TRP A 699 -66.81 60.40 33.21
CA TRP A 699 -66.77 59.30 34.17
C TRP A 699 -68.17 59.12 34.80
N ASP A 700 -68.68 57.90 34.91
CA ASP A 700 -69.82 57.58 35.77
C ASP A 700 -69.39 56.59 36.87
N ASN A 701 -69.81 56.93 38.09
CA ASN A 701 -69.30 56.47 39.35
C ASN A 701 -70.48 55.93 40.17
N SER A 702 -70.99 54.75 39.84
CA SER A 702 -72.04 54.08 40.61
C SER A 702 -71.67 52.63 40.94
N CYS A 703 -70.70 52.48 41.85
CA CYS A 703 -70.63 51.32 42.74
C CYS A 703 -70.13 51.80 44.11
N VAL A 704 -71.04 52.41 44.87
CA VAL A 704 -70.87 52.65 46.30
C VAL A 704 -71.85 51.73 47.03
N VAL A 705 -71.33 50.81 47.84
CA VAL A 705 -71.97 50.46 49.10
C VAL A 705 -70.93 50.59 50.21
N SER A 706 -71.15 51.64 51.02
CA SER A 706 -70.73 51.90 52.41
C SER A 706 -69.28 51.67 52.86
N ASN A 707 -68.68 52.77 53.34
CA ASN A 707 -67.78 52.89 54.49
C ASN A 707 -66.68 51.83 54.65
N ILE A 708 -65.46 52.16 54.24
CA ILE A 708 -64.20 51.87 54.94
C ILE A 708 -63.09 52.71 54.29
N THR A 709 -62.27 53.36 55.11
CA THR A 709 -60.99 53.99 54.76
C THR A 709 -60.11 53.00 53.97
N LYS A 710 -59.85 53.25 52.68
CA LYS A 710 -58.80 52.56 51.92
C LYS A 710 -58.08 53.50 50.96
N THR A 711 -56.78 53.65 51.19
CA THR A 711 -55.78 54.14 50.25
C THR A 711 -55.79 53.23 49.01
N TYR A 712 -56.08 53.77 47.83
CA TYR A 712 -55.92 53.04 46.57
C TYR A 712 -54.58 53.39 45.96
N ALA A 713 -53.65 52.43 45.97
CA ALA A 713 -52.47 52.45 45.13
C ALA A 713 -52.89 52.41 43.66
N ALA A 714 -52.18 53.17 42.84
CA ALA A 714 -52.46 53.46 41.44
C ALA A 714 -52.92 52.22 40.63
N ALA A 715 -54.11 52.32 40.04
CA ALA A 715 -54.58 51.40 39.02
C ALA A 715 -53.76 51.62 37.73
N ASN A 716 -53.20 50.53 37.19
CA ASN A 716 -52.46 50.51 35.93
C ASN A 716 -53.38 50.88 34.76
N PHE A 717 -53.24 52.08 34.20
CA PHE A 717 -53.89 52.42 32.93
C PHE A 717 -53.02 51.96 31.75
N LYS A 718 -53.62 51.27 30.80
CA LYS A 718 -53.02 50.92 29.51
C LYS A 718 -53.74 51.72 28.42
N VAL A 719 -53.00 52.52 27.65
CA VAL A 719 -53.53 53.17 26.44
C VAL A 719 -52.92 52.47 25.23
N VAL A 720 -53.76 52.01 24.30
CA VAL A 720 -53.36 51.36 23.05
C VAL A 720 -53.79 52.27 21.90
N LEU A 721 -52.83 52.72 21.08
CA LEU A 721 -53.09 53.45 19.84
C LEU A 721 -52.95 52.48 18.66
N VAL A 722 -53.85 52.56 17.68
CA VAL A 722 -53.90 51.66 16.52
C VAL A 722 -53.73 52.48 15.23
N ARG A 723 -52.95 51.96 14.29
CA ARG A 723 -52.80 52.57 12.96
C ARG A 723 -53.98 52.18 12.07
N SER A 724 -54.60 53.15 11.39
CA SER A 724 -55.61 52.85 10.37
C SER A 724 -54.94 52.50 9.04
N PHE A 725 -55.39 51.43 8.39
CA PHE A 725 -55.34 51.30 6.93
C PHE A 725 -56.70 51.66 6.34
#